data_AF-A0A2V9J8H8-F1
#
_entry.id   AF-A0A2V9J8H8-F1
#
_cell.length_a   1.000
_cell.length_b   1.000
_cell.length_c   1.000
_cell.angle_alpha   90.00
_cell.angle_beta   90.00
_cell.angle_gamma   90.00
#
_symmetry.space_group_name_H-M   'P 1'
#
loop_
_entity.id
_entity.type
_entity.pdbx_description
1 polymer ?
#
loop_
_entity_poly.entity_id
_entity_poly.type
_entity_poly.pdbx_seq_one_letter_code
_entity_poly.pdbx_strand_id
1 'polypeptide(L)'
;MNSKTDRSRVAVNDLFARLNAVGDAIADTSSTKCTPLDLKGYFTASSKDFGPRARARELGRGSEHDGYIRTPGGAQVFRGIPFLLGSEDAEAKSWIILTTRPTSWAKSSIEIPLEQKADFVCLAAFCDWDENEMPPPNVEDTVEKVGERLADAVWVYEDGHEHALPIRRRFEVNSPSTLWGHLSFASVPHLREAPRKLTEPLPHGAEWGDLQTTVWDVNYPSGPWEGIAIVWLSALANPEPARTVKALRLEANSDSPLIVCGLTLFRGRENPLRYDRASLYRVTLPEPDGDEDRWKVAVDLGVVARSYLLNGFDPASWLVASGAGLGERASPNPGARYLYIEVAASPEARLILYDTRAGTEYEFDLSQAVPGRELAGRPRGASIEILEREKVWLHGQVIDAITRRPTPVRLAFRSKEGRYIPPYGHRTEVNAGWFQDYGADVKLGDSSFAIVDGTFQVELPVGEACLEMSKGFEYQAVRKKLNIAPGQRDLVLEINRMVDFRSQGWACADTHVHFLPPSTAVLEGQAEGLNLINLLAAQWGDLFSNVGDLFQGPLTSRDGETIVWPGTENRQHILGHLGLLGGHGAPVYPMSASGPEESYLGDPLWTSLADWADECRKRQGLVVAVHFPYPTAELAADIVLGKIDALEIRPGQGYFNTLRFLDWYRYLNCGYRLPCLGGTDKMGAWTPPGALRAYAYLGQNE
;
A
#
# COMPACT_ATOMS: atom_id res chain seq x y z
N MET A 1 -21.95 29.03 28.69
CA MET A 1 -20.57 29.55 28.73
C MET A 1 -19.68 28.59 27.96
N ASN A 2 -19.15 29.09 26.84
CA ASN A 2 -18.06 28.61 25.98
C ASN A 2 -18.05 27.15 25.49
N SER A 3 -18.69 27.00 24.33
CA SER A 3 -18.29 26.13 23.23
C SER A 3 -16.78 26.22 22.95
N LYS A 4 -16.05 25.15 23.24
CA LYS A 4 -14.83 24.83 22.49
C LYS A 4 -15.27 23.93 21.34
N THR A 5 -15.61 24.57 20.23
CA THR A 5 -15.62 23.94 18.92
C THR A 5 -14.27 23.25 18.73
N ASP A 6 -14.34 21.95 18.49
CA ASP A 6 -13.21 21.06 18.29
C ASP A 6 -12.42 21.50 17.04
N ARG A 7 -11.36 22.29 17.28
CA ARG A 7 -10.45 22.79 16.25
C ARG A 7 -9.61 21.67 15.62
N SER A 8 -9.64 20.45 16.15
CA SER A 8 -8.88 19.31 15.59
C SER A 8 -9.58 18.67 14.39
N ARG A 9 -10.93 18.59 14.38
CA ARG A 9 -11.72 18.12 13.24
C ARG A 9 -11.71 19.06 12.03
N VAL A 10 -11.47 20.35 12.25
CA VAL A 10 -11.37 21.36 11.17
C VAL A 10 -10.00 21.33 10.47
N ALA A 11 -8.94 20.91 11.15
CA ALA A 11 -7.58 20.89 10.61
C ALA A 11 -7.33 19.77 9.59
N VAL A 12 -8.02 18.63 9.74
CA VAL A 12 -7.96 17.54 8.75
C VAL A 12 -8.67 17.98 7.46
N ASN A 13 -9.86 18.59 7.55
CA ASN A 13 -10.57 19.09 6.37
C ASN A 13 -9.79 20.17 5.58
N ASP A 14 -8.91 20.95 6.22
CA ASP A 14 -8.12 22.01 5.56
C ASP A 14 -6.87 21.47 4.83
N LEU A 15 -6.26 20.36 5.27
CA LEU A 15 -5.13 19.73 4.55
C LEU A 15 -5.62 18.96 3.30
N PHE A 16 -6.78 18.30 3.40
CA PHE A 16 -7.40 17.56 2.30
C PHE A 16 -8.06 18.48 1.28
N ALA A 17 -8.68 19.58 1.73
CA ALA A 17 -9.09 20.66 0.84
C ALA A 17 -7.89 21.30 0.14
N ARG A 18 -6.69 21.34 0.74
CA ARG A 18 -5.47 21.84 0.07
C ARG A 18 -4.81 20.82 -0.86
N LEU A 19 -4.86 19.52 -0.59
CA LEU A 19 -4.33 18.50 -1.51
C LEU A 19 -5.24 18.31 -2.73
N ASN A 20 -6.56 18.28 -2.52
CA ASN A 20 -7.52 18.36 -3.61
C ASN A 20 -7.53 19.76 -4.23
N ALA A 21 -7.45 20.88 -3.50
CA ALA A 21 -7.36 22.19 -4.15
C ALA A 21 -6.02 22.40 -4.87
N VAL A 22 -4.91 21.73 -4.52
CA VAL A 22 -3.69 21.84 -5.34
C VAL A 22 -3.83 20.96 -6.59
N GLY A 23 -4.32 19.72 -6.49
CA GLY A 23 -4.58 18.88 -7.67
C GLY A 23 -5.70 19.40 -8.58
N ASP A 24 -6.77 19.93 -7.98
CA ASP A 24 -7.98 20.43 -8.64
C ASP A 24 -7.88 21.92 -8.99
N ALA A 25 -7.09 22.76 -8.29
CA ALA A 25 -6.74 24.10 -8.79
C ALA A 25 -5.62 24.09 -9.83
N ILE A 26 -4.72 23.09 -9.83
CA ILE A 26 -3.80 22.86 -10.97
C ILE A 26 -4.59 22.26 -12.16
N ALA A 27 -5.64 21.45 -11.90
CA ALA A 27 -6.56 20.98 -12.94
C ALA A 27 -7.67 21.99 -13.32
N ASP A 28 -7.77 23.16 -12.67
CA ASP A 28 -8.73 24.25 -12.97
C ASP A 28 -8.39 25.01 -14.27
N THR A 29 -7.55 24.42 -15.12
CA THR A 29 -7.32 24.90 -16.46
C THR A 29 -8.37 24.30 -17.37
N SER A 30 -9.49 25.03 -17.53
CA SER A 30 -10.55 24.87 -18.53
C SER A 30 -10.19 23.87 -19.65
N SER A 31 -10.47 22.58 -19.43
CA SER A 31 -10.30 21.59 -20.49
C SER A 31 -11.24 21.99 -21.62
N THR A 32 -10.67 22.38 -22.77
CA THR A 32 -11.44 22.70 -23.98
C THR A 32 -12.34 21.55 -24.44
N LYS A 33 -12.14 20.35 -23.88
CA LYS A 33 -12.89 19.13 -24.18
C LYS A 33 -14.22 19.06 -23.43
N CYS A 34 -14.38 19.74 -22.30
CA CYS A 34 -15.58 19.65 -21.47
C CYS A 34 -16.46 20.89 -21.62
N THR A 35 -17.78 20.70 -21.64
CA THR A 35 -18.77 21.79 -21.61
C THR A 35 -19.87 21.41 -20.61
N PRO A 36 -19.81 21.91 -19.37
CA PRO A 36 -20.85 21.64 -18.38
C PRO A 36 -22.15 22.34 -18.78
N LEU A 37 -23.28 21.67 -18.58
CA LEU A 37 -24.60 22.18 -18.92
C LEU A 37 -25.26 22.87 -17.71
N ASP A 38 -25.86 24.04 -17.91
CA ASP A 38 -26.66 24.70 -16.87
C ASP A 38 -28.07 24.08 -16.82
N LEU A 39 -28.31 23.28 -15.78
CA LEU A 39 -29.57 22.58 -15.58
C LEU A 39 -30.57 23.32 -14.68
N LYS A 40 -30.29 24.56 -14.24
CA LYS A 40 -31.15 25.30 -13.29
C LYS A 40 -32.60 25.43 -13.74
N GLY A 41 -32.84 25.64 -15.03
CA GLY A 41 -34.19 25.72 -15.61
C GLY A 41 -34.93 24.38 -15.68
N TYR A 42 -34.21 23.27 -15.50
CA TYR A 42 -34.72 21.90 -15.66
C TYR A 42 -34.91 21.18 -14.33
N PHE A 43 -34.33 21.66 -13.22
CA PHE A 43 -34.49 21.05 -11.90
C PHE A 43 -35.97 20.98 -11.47
N THR A 44 -36.42 19.78 -11.14
CA THR A 44 -37.82 19.49 -10.82
C THR A 44 -38.08 19.42 -9.32
N ALA A 45 -37.09 18.97 -8.55
CA ALA A 45 -37.20 18.63 -7.13
C ALA A 45 -35.99 19.07 -6.28
N SER A 46 -36.25 19.24 -4.98
CA SER A 46 -35.27 19.34 -3.90
C SER A 46 -35.08 18.00 -3.17
N SER A 47 -34.10 17.91 -2.26
CA SER A 47 -33.98 16.71 -1.42
C SER A 47 -35.19 16.51 -0.51
N LYS A 48 -35.85 17.58 -0.08
CA LYS A 48 -37.08 17.49 0.71
C LYS A 48 -38.24 16.92 -0.09
N ASP A 49 -38.38 17.32 -1.35
CA ASP A 49 -39.43 16.77 -2.23
C ASP A 49 -39.25 15.26 -2.44
N PHE A 50 -38.00 14.80 -2.56
CA PHE A 50 -37.66 13.38 -2.64
C PHE A 50 -37.93 12.61 -1.32
N GLY A 51 -37.90 13.35 -0.20
CA GLY A 51 -38.22 12.86 1.13
C GLY A 51 -37.06 12.15 1.82
N PRO A 52 -37.22 11.86 3.13
CA PRO A 52 -36.16 11.27 3.92
C PRO A 52 -35.96 9.78 3.59
N ARG A 53 -34.74 9.26 3.83
CA ARG A 53 -34.39 7.84 3.76
C ARG A 53 -33.69 7.41 5.05
N ALA A 54 -33.97 6.21 5.52
CA ALA A 54 -33.35 5.67 6.73
C ALA A 54 -31.82 5.61 6.56
N ARG A 55 -31.35 5.05 5.43
CA ARG A 55 -29.92 4.94 5.10
C ARG A 55 -29.23 6.29 4.90
N ALA A 56 -29.96 7.32 4.48
CA ALA A 56 -29.39 8.66 4.37
C ALA A 56 -28.97 9.23 5.74
N ARG A 57 -29.55 8.76 6.85
CA ARG A 57 -29.13 9.17 8.20
C ARG A 57 -27.73 8.70 8.57
N GLU A 58 -27.23 7.68 7.90
CA GLU A 58 -25.86 7.16 8.09
C GLU A 58 -24.84 7.97 7.28
N LEU A 59 -25.28 8.79 6.32
CA LEU A 59 -24.36 9.56 5.48
C LEU A 59 -23.69 10.70 6.23
N GLY A 60 -24.34 11.38 7.20
CA GLY A 60 -23.77 12.53 7.92
C GLY A 60 -24.12 13.93 7.34
N ARG A 61 -23.39 14.98 7.74
CA ARG A 61 -23.56 16.41 7.34
C ARG A 61 -25.00 16.95 7.41
N GLY A 62 -25.70 16.65 8.50
CA GLY A 62 -27.08 17.04 8.75
C GLY A 62 -28.10 16.00 8.29
N SER A 63 -27.72 15.05 7.42
CA SER A 63 -28.60 13.96 7.00
C SER A 63 -28.92 13.00 8.15
N GLU A 64 -28.05 12.91 9.16
CA GLU A 64 -28.31 12.21 10.42
C GLU A 64 -29.54 12.74 11.16
N HIS A 65 -29.87 14.02 11.00
CA HIS A 65 -30.98 14.67 11.70
C HIS A 65 -32.32 14.52 10.97
N ASP A 66 -32.35 14.84 9.67
CA ASP A 66 -33.59 14.86 8.88
C ASP A 66 -33.78 13.67 7.94
N GLY A 67 -32.71 12.93 7.61
CA GLY A 67 -32.73 11.84 6.64
C GLY A 67 -32.75 12.28 5.18
N TYR A 68 -32.54 13.56 4.89
CA TYR A 68 -32.45 14.07 3.51
C TYR A 68 -31.11 13.72 2.87
N ILE A 69 -31.09 13.48 1.57
CA ILE A 69 -29.85 13.17 0.83
C ILE A 69 -29.17 14.48 0.46
N ARG A 70 -27.92 14.66 0.86
CA ARG A 70 -27.12 15.84 0.54
C ARG A 70 -25.99 15.46 -0.42
N THR A 71 -26.09 15.97 -1.64
CA THR A 71 -25.05 15.83 -2.67
C THR A 71 -24.20 17.11 -2.74
N PRO A 72 -22.99 17.05 -3.34
CA PRO A 72 -22.26 18.27 -3.67
C PRO A 72 -23.10 19.21 -4.54
N GLY A 73 -22.89 20.52 -4.42
CA GLY A 73 -23.62 21.54 -5.17
C GLY A 73 -22.72 22.60 -5.82
N GLY A 74 -23.30 23.45 -6.67
CA GLY A 74 -22.58 24.50 -7.38
C GLY A 74 -21.63 23.98 -8.47
N ALA A 75 -20.60 24.78 -8.79
CA ALA A 75 -19.57 24.37 -9.74
C ALA A 75 -18.60 23.39 -9.08
N GLN A 76 -18.46 22.21 -9.68
CA GLN A 76 -17.62 21.13 -9.17
C GLN A 76 -16.75 20.56 -10.29
N VAL A 77 -15.60 20.00 -9.95
CA VAL A 77 -14.77 19.21 -10.87
C VAL A 77 -14.61 17.82 -10.28
N PHE A 78 -15.18 16.82 -10.95
CA PHE A 78 -15.08 15.44 -10.51
C PHE A 78 -14.23 14.64 -11.49
N ARG A 79 -13.14 14.06 -11.01
CA ARG A 79 -12.20 13.26 -11.83
C ARG A 79 -11.79 13.98 -13.13
N GLY A 80 -11.52 15.28 -13.04
CA GLY A 80 -11.14 16.15 -14.17
C GLY A 80 -12.29 16.63 -15.05
N ILE A 81 -13.54 16.27 -14.75
CA ILE A 81 -14.73 16.65 -15.52
C ILE A 81 -15.50 17.73 -14.75
N PRO A 82 -15.63 18.96 -15.29
CA PRO A 82 -16.40 20.02 -14.64
C PRO A 82 -17.90 19.73 -14.73
N PHE A 83 -18.67 20.08 -13.71
CA PHE A 83 -20.13 20.00 -13.64
C PHE A 83 -20.71 21.28 -13.02
N LEU A 84 -21.91 21.66 -13.45
CA LEU A 84 -22.73 22.70 -12.81
C LEU A 84 -23.91 22.01 -12.11
N LEU A 85 -23.78 21.83 -10.80
CA LEU A 85 -24.79 21.17 -9.96
C LEU A 85 -25.76 22.19 -9.36
N GLY A 86 -26.87 21.69 -8.83
CA GLY A 86 -27.83 22.47 -8.04
C GLY A 86 -27.26 22.97 -6.70
N SER A 87 -28.12 23.57 -5.89
CA SER A 87 -27.77 24.02 -4.53
C SER A 87 -27.54 22.84 -3.59
N GLU A 88 -26.64 23.00 -2.61
CA GLU A 88 -26.48 22.07 -1.48
C GLU A 88 -27.62 22.17 -0.45
N ASP A 89 -28.44 23.21 -0.55
CA ASP A 89 -29.62 23.39 0.29
C ASP A 89 -30.69 22.32 -0.02
N ALA A 90 -31.03 21.51 0.98
CA ALA A 90 -32.00 20.43 0.88
C ALA A 90 -33.43 20.89 0.49
N GLU A 91 -33.74 22.18 0.68
CA GLU A 91 -35.03 22.80 0.34
C GLU A 91 -35.05 23.39 -1.09
N ALA A 92 -33.88 23.67 -1.67
CA ALA A 92 -33.77 24.25 -2.99
C ALA A 92 -33.89 23.16 -4.07
N LYS A 93 -34.54 23.49 -5.19
CA LYS A 93 -34.60 22.57 -6.34
C LYS A 93 -33.23 22.45 -6.98
N SER A 94 -32.70 21.23 -6.96
CA SER A 94 -31.32 20.94 -7.34
C SER A 94 -31.19 19.73 -8.27
N TRP A 95 -32.26 18.96 -8.46
CA TRP A 95 -32.22 17.72 -9.21
C TRP A 95 -33.32 17.62 -10.25
N ILE A 96 -33.04 16.91 -11.34
CA ILE A 96 -34.05 16.40 -12.26
C ILE A 96 -34.39 14.98 -11.81
N ILE A 97 -35.64 14.74 -11.42
CA ILE A 97 -36.08 13.38 -11.04
C ILE A 97 -36.98 12.79 -12.12
N LEU A 98 -36.60 11.61 -12.60
CA LEU A 98 -37.29 10.86 -13.64
C LEU A 98 -37.89 9.59 -13.04
N THR A 99 -39.20 9.42 -13.20
CA THR A 99 -39.94 8.20 -12.82
C THR A 99 -41.23 8.11 -13.63
N THR A 100 -41.73 6.89 -13.88
CA THR A 100 -43.06 6.66 -14.45
C THR A 100 -44.18 6.90 -13.43
N ARG A 101 -43.84 6.97 -12.13
CA ARG A 101 -44.81 7.23 -11.06
C ARG A 101 -45.27 8.69 -11.08
N PRO A 102 -46.59 8.95 -11.07
CA PRO A 102 -47.12 10.32 -11.10
C PRO A 102 -46.83 11.05 -9.77
N THR A 103 -45.96 12.06 -9.81
CA THR A 103 -45.70 12.97 -8.68
C THR A 103 -45.62 14.42 -9.17
N SER A 104 -45.77 15.39 -8.26
CA SER A 104 -45.67 16.82 -8.60
C SER A 104 -44.23 17.30 -8.82
N TRP A 105 -43.24 16.55 -8.34
CA TRP A 105 -41.83 16.90 -8.30
C TRP A 105 -40.95 16.08 -9.26
N ALA A 106 -41.50 15.06 -9.92
CA ALA A 106 -40.80 14.29 -10.96
C ALA A 106 -41.45 14.48 -12.34
N LYS A 107 -40.72 14.04 -13.38
CA LYS A 107 -41.20 14.02 -14.77
C LYS A 107 -41.02 12.63 -15.36
N SER A 108 -41.86 12.27 -16.31
CA SER A 108 -41.66 11.05 -17.12
C SER A 108 -40.68 11.29 -18.28
N SER A 109 -40.53 12.54 -18.72
CA SER A 109 -39.59 12.92 -19.77
C SER A 109 -39.20 14.39 -19.64
N ILE A 110 -37.95 14.71 -19.99
CA ILE A 110 -37.44 16.08 -20.10
C ILE A 110 -36.50 16.18 -21.30
N GLU A 111 -36.57 17.27 -22.04
CA GLU A 111 -35.72 17.52 -23.21
C GLU A 111 -34.81 18.73 -22.94
N ILE A 112 -33.50 18.52 -23.07
CA ILE A 112 -32.46 19.52 -22.82
C ILE A 112 -31.80 19.85 -24.16
N PRO A 113 -31.96 21.08 -24.69
CA PRO A 113 -31.34 21.48 -25.95
C PRO A 113 -29.82 21.56 -25.79
N LEU A 114 -29.09 21.04 -26.79
CA LEU A 114 -27.62 21.01 -26.79
C LEU A 114 -27.05 21.86 -27.94
N GLU A 115 -27.62 21.74 -29.14
CA GLU A 115 -27.23 22.46 -30.36
C GLU A 115 -25.73 22.42 -30.69
N GLN A 116 -25.06 21.32 -30.33
CA GLN A 116 -23.61 21.17 -30.51
C GLN A 116 -23.20 19.71 -30.69
N LYS A 117 -21.95 19.50 -31.08
CA LYS A 117 -21.34 18.16 -31.18
C LYS A 117 -20.71 17.77 -29.84
N ALA A 118 -20.86 16.51 -29.49
CA ALA A 118 -20.22 15.90 -28.34
C ALA A 118 -19.94 14.43 -28.63
N ASP A 119 -18.84 13.90 -28.11
CA ASP A 119 -18.50 12.49 -28.23
C ASP A 119 -19.12 11.69 -27.08
N PHE A 120 -19.29 12.31 -25.92
CA PHE A 120 -19.94 11.71 -24.76
C PHE A 120 -20.82 12.73 -24.03
N VAL A 121 -21.86 12.24 -23.36
CA VAL A 121 -22.52 12.94 -22.24
C VAL A 121 -22.03 12.29 -20.96
N CYS A 122 -21.32 13.06 -20.14
CA CYS A 122 -20.96 12.68 -18.79
C CYS A 122 -22.13 12.99 -17.86
N LEU A 123 -22.67 11.97 -17.23
CA LEU A 123 -23.80 12.01 -16.32
C LEU A 123 -23.30 12.00 -14.88
N ALA A 124 -23.74 12.96 -14.07
CA ALA A 124 -23.61 12.93 -12.62
C ALA A 124 -25.00 12.66 -12.02
N ALA A 125 -25.23 11.46 -11.50
CA ALA A 125 -26.55 11.01 -11.06
C ALA A 125 -26.48 10.00 -9.92
N PHE A 126 -27.62 9.74 -9.29
CA PHE A 126 -27.84 8.60 -8.40
C PHE A 126 -29.25 8.04 -8.58
N CYS A 127 -29.51 6.84 -8.08
CA CYS A 127 -30.86 6.27 -7.98
C CYS A 127 -31.21 6.02 -6.50
N ASP A 128 -32.46 5.77 -6.16
CA ASP A 128 -32.80 5.38 -4.78
C ASP A 128 -32.14 4.04 -4.41
N TRP A 129 -32.02 3.75 -3.12
CA TRP A 129 -31.61 2.41 -2.65
C TRP A 129 -32.61 1.35 -3.10
N ASP A 130 -32.10 0.17 -3.46
CA ASP A 130 -32.99 -0.97 -3.67
C ASP A 130 -33.43 -1.52 -2.30
N GLU A 131 -34.74 -1.65 -2.12
CA GLU A 131 -35.34 -2.25 -0.91
C GLU A 131 -34.87 -3.71 -0.72
N ASN A 132 -34.51 -4.36 -1.82
CA ASN A 132 -34.07 -5.75 -1.88
C ASN A 132 -32.60 -5.95 -1.49
N GLU A 133 -31.80 -4.89 -1.30
CA GLU A 133 -30.42 -4.99 -0.81
C GLU A 133 -30.33 -5.38 0.67
N MET A 134 -31.35 -5.06 1.46
CA MET A 134 -31.46 -5.47 2.87
C MET A 134 -32.86 -6.02 3.12
N PRO A 135 -33.16 -7.23 2.61
CA PRO A 135 -34.48 -7.81 2.76
C PRO A 135 -34.78 -8.04 4.25
N PRO A 136 -36.05 -7.87 4.68
CA PRO A 136 -36.45 -8.21 6.04
C PRO A 136 -36.15 -9.70 6.35
N PRO A 137 -35.86 -10.07 7.62
CA PRO A 137 -35.48 -11.44 7.99
C PRO A 137 -36.50 -12.53 7.61
N ASN A 138 -37.75 -12.14 7.33
CA ASN A 138 -38.86 -13.02 7.02
C ASN A 138 -39.17 -13.14 5.51
N VAL A 139 -38.31 -12.63 4.63
CA VAL A 139 -38.45 -12.77 3.18
C VAL A 139 -37.41 -13.75 2.65
N GLU A 140 -37.87 -14.89 2.15
CA GLU A 140 -37.00 -16.01 1.76
C GLU A 140 -36.45 -15.91 0.33
N ASP A 141 -37.13 -15.20 -0.58
CA ASP A 141 -36.76 -15.14 -2.00
C ASP A 141 -36.93 -13.71 -2.55
N THR A 142 -35.85 -12.93 -2.45
CA THR A 142 -35.78 -11.55 -2.91
C THR A 142 -34.56 -11.38 -3.80
N VAL A 143 -34.75 -10.73 -4.95
CA VAL A 143 -33.69 -10.46 -5.92
C VAL A 143 -33.49 -8.95 -6.03
N GLU A 144 -32.25 -8.50 -5.84
CA GLU A 144 -31.84 -7.14 -6.12
C GLU A 144 -32.11 -6.81 -7.60
N LYS A 145 -32.64 -5.63 -7.89
CA LYS A 145 -33.05 -5.14 -9.21
C LYS A 145 -31.85 -4.68 -10.05
N VAL A 146 -30.73 -5.42 -9.98
CA VAL A 146 -29.51 -5.13 -10.73
C VAL A 146 -29.82 -5.09 -12.23
N GLY A 147 -29.42 -4.02 -12.92
CA GLY A 147 -29.70 -3.86 -14.34
C GLY A 147 -31.11 -3.34 -14.66
N GLU A 148 -31.94 -3.04 -13.66
CA GLU A 148 -33.20 -2.32 -13.84
C GLU A 148 -32.98 -1.05 -14.67
N ARG A 149 -33.71 -0.92 -15.77
CA ARG A 149 -33.65 0.24 -16.67
C ARG A 149 -34.47 1.38 -16.07
N LEU A 150 -33.80 2.30 -15.39
CA LEU A 150 -34.43 3.41 -14.68
C LEU A 150 -34.89 4.50 -15.64
N ALA A 151 -34.04 4.81 -16.63
CA ALA A 151 -34.33 5.80 -17.66
C ALA A 151 -33.53 5.51 -18.93
N ASP A 152 -33.82 6.27 -19.98
CA ASP A 152 -33.02 6.36 -21.19
C ASP A 152 -32.49 7.78 -21.40
N ALA A 153 -31.26 7.87 -21.88
CA ALA A 153 -30.70 9.07 -22.49
C ALA A 153 -30.83 8.96 -24.01
N VAL A 154 -31.77 9.70 -24.57
CA VAL A 154 -32.09 9.72 -26.00
C VAL A 154 -31.38 10.90 -26.66
N TRP A 155 -30.43 10.60 -27.54
CA TRP A 155 -29.76 11.57 -28.40
C TRP A 155 -30.71 11.93 -29.54
N VAL A 156 -31.11 13.20 -29.63
CA VAL A 156 -31.94 13.72 -30.72
C VAL A 156 -31.05 14.56 -31.63
N TYR A 157 -30.87 14.13 -32.88
CA TYR A 157 -30.01 14.82 -33.85
C TYR A 157 -30.79 15.90 -34.64
N GLU A 158 -30.06 16.78 -35.31
CA GLU A 158 -30.64 17.89 -36.09
C GLU A 158 -31.58 17.44 -37.23
N ASP A 159 -31.35 16.24 -37.78
CA ASP A 159 -32.16 15.62 -38.83
C ASP A 159 -33.39 14.87 -38.30
N GLY A 160 -33.59 14.85 -36.99
CA GLY A 160 -34.69 14.14 -36.31
C GLY A 160 -34.41 12.66 -36.05
N HIS A 161 -33.23 12.13 -36.40
CA HIS A 161 -32.83 10.79 -35.96
C HIS A 161 -32.68 10.75 -34.44
N GLU A 162 -32.97 9.60 -33.83
CA GLU A 162 -32.88 9.41 -32.38
C GLU A 162 -32.09 8.14 -32.04
N HIS A 163 -31.31 8.19 -30.95
CA HIS A 163 -30.66 7.00 -30.41
C HIS A 163 -30.75 6.98 -28.88
N ALA A 164 -31.37 5.93 -28.32
CA ALA A 164 -31.53 5.76 -26.89
C ALA A 164 -30.40 4.93 -26.27
N LEU A 165 -29.88 5.37 -25.13
CA LEU A 165 -28.94 4.63 -24.29
C LEU A 165 -29.55 4.39 -22.91
N PRO A 166 -29.53 3.16 -22.39
CA PRO A 166 -30.13 2.86 -21.10
C PRO A 166 -29.28 3.39 -19.95
N ILE A 167 -29.95 3.87 -18.91
CA ILE A 167 -29.37 4.18 -17.60
C ILE A 167 -29.94 3.17 -16.60
N ARG A 168 -29.10 2.23 -16.16
CA ARG A 168 -29.53 1.11 -15.33
C ARG A 168 -28.92 1.15 -13.94
N ARG A 169 -29.70 0.66 -12.97
CA ARG A 169 -29.25 0.44 -11.59
C ARG A 169 -28.00 -0.44 -11.58
N ARG A 170 -26.96 0.00 -10.87
CA ARG A 170 -25.64 -0.62 -10.75
C ARG A 170 -24.83 -0.74 -12.03
N PHE A 171 -25.26 -0.12 -13.13
CA PHE A 171 -24.42 0.03 -14.32
C PHE A 171 -24.03 1.50 -14.47
N GLU A 172 -24.88 2.30 -15.09
CA GLU A 172 -24.60 3.72 -15.38
C GLU A 172 -24.86 4.63 -14.17
N VAL A 173 -25.51 4.11 -13.13
CA VAL A 173 -25.83 4.83 -11.89
C VAL A 173 -25.95 3.87 -10.70
N ASN A 174 -25.81 4.36 -9.47
CA ASN A 174 -26.07 3.61 -8.25
C ASN A 174 -26.70 4.47 -7.15
N SER A 175 -26.95 3.85 -6.01
CA SER A 175 -27.48 4.51 -4.82
C SER A 175 -26.46 5.43 -4.12
N PRO A 176 -26.90 6.40 -3.31
CA PRO A 176 -26.02 7.41 -2.72
C PRO A 176 -25.00 6.87 -1.70
N SER A 177 -25.13 5.61 -1.31
CA SER A 177 -24.10 4.82 -0.63
C SER A 177 -24.28 3.36 -0.99
N THR A 178 -23.18 2.60 -0.95
CA THR A 178 -23.17 1.17 -1.27
C THR A 178 -22.30 0.41 -0.29
N LEU A 179 -22.61 -0.86 -0.07
CA LEU A 179 -21.77 -1.78 0.70
C LEU A 179 -20.74 -2.46 -0.19
N TRP A 180 -19.75 -3.12 0.43
CA TRP A 180 -18.79 -3.95 -0.30
C TRP A 180 -19.51 -4.94 -1.23
N GLY A 181 -19.06 -5.05 -2.48
CA GLY A 181 -19.70 -5.87 -3.51
C GLY A 181 -20.86 -5.22 -4.28
N HIS A 182 -21.30 -4.01 -3.91
CA HIS A 182 -22.43 -3.30 -4.55
C HIS A 182 -22.02 -2.16 -5.52
N LEU A 183 -20.74 -2.06 -5.89
CA LEU A 183 -20.28 -1.05 -6.86
C LEU A 183 -20.92 -1.23 -8.24
N SER A 184 -20.81 -0.17 -9.04
CA SER A 184 -21.34 -0.10 -10.39
C SER A 184 -20.42 -0.71 -11.45
N PHE A 185 -21.00 -1.23 -12.53
CA PHE A 185 -20.27 -1.79 -13.67
C PHE A 185 -19.80 -0.76 -14.71
N ALA A 186 -20.53 0.37 -14.85
CA ALA A 186 -20.29 1.35 -15.92
C ALA A 186 -20.18 2.80 -15.41
N SER A 187 -20.23 2.99 -14.09
CA SER A 187 -20.06 4.28 -13.41
C SER A 187 -19.06 4.17 -12.27
N VAL A 188 -18.48 5.31 -11.90
CA VAL A 188 -17.53 5.46 -10.79
C VAL A 188 -18.05 6.52 -9.82
N PRO A 189 -17.68 6.50 -8.53
CA PRO A 189 -18.02 7.59 -7.63
C PRO A 189 -17.38 8.91 -8.10
N HIS A 190 -18.01 10.04 -7.79
CA HIS A 190 -17.45 11.37 -8.06
C HIS A 190 -16.15 11.67 -7.31
N LEU A 191 -15.96 11.03 -6.14
CA LEU A 191 -14.71 11.05 -5.39
C LEU A 191 -13.63 10.31 -6.18
N ARG A 192 -12.38 10.77 -6.12
CA ARG A 192 -11.22 10.18 -6.81
C ARG A 192 -10.30 9.46 -5.82
N GLU A 193 -9.87 8.24 -6.15
CA GLU A 193 -8.85 7.52 -5.38
C GLU A 193 -7.54 8.29 -5.42
N ALA A 194 -6.76 8.22 -4.34
CA ALA A 194 -5.48 8.89 -4.25
C ALA A 194 -4.42 7.97 -3.62
N PRO A 195 -3.15 8.05 -4.05
CA PRO A 195 -2.08 7.36 -3.34
C PRO A 195 -1.84 8.01 -1.97
N ARG A 196 -1.46 7.18 -1.00
CA ARG A 196 -1.00 7.60 0.33
C ARG A 196 0.48 7.26 0.49
N LYS A 197 1.23 8.04 1.28
CA LYS A 197 2.60 7.70 1.67
C LYS A 197 2.61 7.02 3.05
N LEU A 198 3.50 6.05 3.25
CA LEU A 198 3.69 5.39 4.54
C LEU A 198 4.10 6.33 5.68
N THR A 199 4.63 7.51 5.34
CA THR A 199 5.07 8.54 6.29
C THR A 199 3.98 9.56 6.62
N GLU A 200 2.76 9.38 6.13
CA GLU A 200 1.69 10.33 6.41
C GLU A 200 1.27 10.32 7.88
N PRO A 201 1.01 11.50 8.47
CA PRO A 201 0.51 11.58 9.84
C PRO A 201 -0.90 10.99 9.93
N LEU A 202 -1.15 10.24 11.00
CA LEU A 202 -2.47 9.69 11.30
C LEU A 202 -3.09 10.41 12.51
N PRO A 203 -4.39 10.75 12.47
CA PRO A 203 -5.12 11.22 13.64
C PRO A 203 -5.14 10.19 14.78
N HIS A 204 -5.26 8.91 14.43
CA HIS A 204 -5.34 7.79 15.37
C HIS A 204 -4.44 6.63 14.94
N GLY A 205 -3.71 6.02 15.89
CA GLY A 205 -2.83 4.88 15.60
C GLY A 205 -3.56 3.65 15.07
N ALA A 206 -4.87 3.52 15.34
CA ALA A 206 -5.69 2.42 14.82
C ALA A 206 -5.86 2.45 13.28
N GLU A 207 -5.64 3.60 12.64
CA GLU A 207 -5.72 3.76 11.18
C GLU A 207 -4.44 3.27 10.47
N TRP A 208 -3.44 2.83 11.22
CA TRP A 208 -2.16 2.41 10.66
C TRP A 208 -2.28 1.23 9.69
N GLY A 209 -3.19 0.30 9.96
CA GLY A 209 -3.48 -0.82 9.07
C GLY A 209 -3.96 -0.37 7.69
N ASP A 210 -4.88 0.60 7.64
CA ASP A 210 -5.39 1.14 6.38
C ASP A 210 -4.31 1.91 5.61
N LEU A 211 -3.43 2.64 6.33
CA LEU A 211 -2.30 3.33 5.72
C LEU A 211 -1.34 2.37 5.00
N GLN A 212 -1.20 1.12 5.47
CA GLN A 212 -0.32 0.12 4.82
C GLN A 212 -0.72 -0.19 3.39
N THR A 213 -1.99 0.01 3.02
CA THR A 213 -2.47 -0.19 1.64
C THR A 213 -1.88 0.85 0.69
N THR A 214 -1.38 1.99 1.20
CA THR A 214 -0.87 3.14 0.43
C THR A 214 -1.87 3.71 -0.59
N VAL A 215 -3.16 3.41 -0.41
CA VAL A 215 -4.25 3.85 -1.28
C VAL A 215 -5.38 4.39 -0.43
N TRP A 216 -5.95 5.49 -0.86
CA TRP A 216 -7.20 6.01 -0.34
C TRP A 216 -8.34 5.47 -1.19
N ASP A 217 -9.07 4.47 -0.66
CA ASP A 217 -10.30 3.97 -1.28
C ASP A 217 -11.45 4.93 -0.97
N VAL A 218 -12.09 5.43 -2.02
CA VAL A 218 -13.23 6.36 -1.95
C VAL A 218 -14.53 5.74 -2.43
N ASN A 219 -14.51 4.45 -2.77
CA ASN A 219 -15.69 3.74 -3.24
C ASN A 219 -16.71 3.49 -2.11
N TYR A 220 -16.24 3.56 -0.87
CA TYR A 220 -17.05 3.44 0.33
C TYR A 220 -16.87 4.71 1.17
N PRO A 221 -17.95 5.36 1.64
CA PRO A 221 -17.82 6.54 2.48
C PRO A 221 -17.07 6.18 3.78
N SER A 222 -15.85 6.68 3.93
CA SER A 222 -15.04 6.54 5.16
C SER A 222 -14.13 7.75 5.36
N GLY A 223 -13.71 7.99 6.60
CA GLY A 223 -12.78 9.07 6.93
C GLY A 223 -13.34 10.48 6.67
N PRO A 224 -12.55 11.43 6.14
CA PRO A 224 -13.00 12.83 5.93
C PRO A 224 -14.21 13.03 5.00
N TRP A 225 -14.56 12.00 4.22
CA TRP A 225 -15.72 11.99 3.30
C TRP A 225 -16.94 11.26 3.88
N GLU A 226 -16.82 10.74 5.11
CA GLU A 226 -17.96 10.39 5.95
C GLU A 226 -18.83 11.65 6.08
N GLY A 227 -19.96 11.70 5.37
CA GLY A 227 -20.76 12.92 5.32
C GLY A 227 -21.64 13.12 4.11
N ILE A 228 -21.20 12.70 2.91
CA ILE A 228 -21.80 13.15 1.64
C ILE A 228 -22.28 11.96 0.82
N ALA A 229 -23.47 12.11 0.22
CA ALA A 229 -23.99 11.11 -0.71
C ALA A 229 -23.14 11.01 -1.98
N ILE A 230 -22.85 9.77 -2.39
CA ILE A 230 -22.15 9.48 -3.63
C ILE A 230 -23.03 9.86 -4.82
N VAL A 231 -22.57 10.84 -5.60
CA VAL A 231 -22.99 11.03 -6.98
C VAL A 231 -22.13 10.14 -7.87
N TRP A 232 -22.78 9.36 -8.74
CA TRP A 232 -22.14 8.43 -9.66
C TRP A 232 -21.93 9.08 -11.02
N LEU A 233 -20.75 8.86 -11.58
CA LEU A 233 -20.34 9.38 -12.87
C LEU A 233 -20.35 8.27 -13.91
N SER A 234 -21.09 8.44 -14.99
CA SER A 234 -20.97 7.62 -16.20
C SER A 234 -20.73 8.50 -17.42
N ALA A 235 -20.03 7.97 -18.42
CA ALA A 235 -19.84 8.63 -19.71
C ALA A 235 -20.59 7.84 -20.79
N LEU A 236 -21.72 8.39 -21.23
CA LEU A 236 -22.58 7.80 -22.24
C LEU A 236 -22.07 8.20 -23.63
N ALA A 237 -21.63 7.22 -24.42
CA ALA A 237 -21.03 7.46 -25.73
C ALA A 237 -22.07 7.92 -26.75
N ASN A 238 -21.81 9.02 -27.45
CA ASN A 238 -22.57 9.41 -28.61
C ASN A 238 -22.27 8.42 -29.76
N PRO A 239 -23.26 7.69 -30.28
CA PRO A 239 -23.02 6.77 -31.39
C PRO A 239 -22.72 7.49 -32.72
N GLU A 240 -23.07 8.77 -32.84
CA GLU A 240 -22.81 9.59 -34.04
C GLU A 240 -22.11 10.93 -33.68
N PRO A 241 -20.85 10.89 -33.20
CA PRO A 241 -20.14 12.07 -32.68
C PRO A 241 -19.91 13.17 -33.73
N ALA A 242 -19.92 12.81 -35.01
CA ALA A 242 -19.77 13.75 -36.11
C ALA A 242 -21.01 14.61 -36.37
N ARG A 243 -22.20 14.20 -35.89
CA ARG A 243 -23.47 14.92 -36.07
C ARG A 243 -23.72 15.92 -34.95
N THR A 244 -24.39 17.02 -35.28
CA THR A 244 -24.86 17.98 -34.28
C THR A 244 -26.04 17.37 -33.52
N VAL A 245 -25.96 17.38 -32.20
CA VAL A 245 -27.04 16.90 -31.33
C VAL A 245 -27.94 18.09 -31.04
N LYS A 246 -29.20 18.00 -31.48
CA LYS A 246 -30.21 19.02 -31.24
C LYS A 246 -30.57 19.07 -29.74
N ALA A 247 -30.85 17.93 -29.15
CA ALA A 247 -31.21 17.82 -27.75
C ALA A 247 -30.83 16.45 -27.16
N LEU A 248 -30.71 16.42 -25.83
CA LEU A 248 -30.69 15.19 -25.05
C LEU A 248 -32.04 15.08 -24.33
N ARG A 249 -32.81 14.04 -24.66
CA ARG A 249 -34.08 13.75 -23.99
C ARG A 249 -33.87 12.63 -22.99
N LEU A 250 -34.20 12.88 -21.73
CA LEU A 250 -34.15 11.86 -20.69
C LEU A 250 -35.55 11.32 -20.42
N GLU A 251 -35.76 10.01 -20.54
CA GLU A 251 -37.07 9.36 -20.45
C GLU A 251 -37.11 8.30 -19.36
N ALA A 252 -38.03 8.42 -18.41
CA ALA A 252 -38.21 7.43 -17.35
C ALA A 252 -38.72 6.10 -17.91
N ASN A 253 -38.13 5.00 -17.45
CA ASN A 253 -38.48 3.63 -17.82
C ASN A 253 -38.91 2.77 -16.62
N SER A 254 -38.77 3.29 -15.39
CA SER A 254 -39.19 2.61 -14.16
C SER A 254 -39.91 3.55 -13.19
N ASP A 255 -40.68 2.95 -12.29
CA ASP A 255 -41.21 3.59 -11.09
C ASP A 255 -40.08 3.97 -10.12
N SER A 256 -38.98 3.21 -10.11
CA SER A 256 -37.78 3.56 -9.37
C SER A 256 -37.12 4.80 -9.97
N PRO A 257 -36.85 5.84 -9.17
CA PRO A 257 -36.43 7.13 -9.70
C PRO A 257 -34.96 7.14 -10.09
N LEU A 258 -34.66 7.79 -11.22
CA LEU A 258 -33.34 8.31 -11.54
C LEU A 258 -33.27 9.79 -11.12
N ILE A 259 -32.21 10.16 -10.40
CA ILE A 259 -31.96 11.52 -9.95
C ILE A 259 -30.72 12.03 -10.66
N VAL A 260 -30.89 13.00 -11.56
CA VAL A 260 -29.80 13.64 -12.30
C VAL A 260 -29.41 14.94 -11.60
N CYS A 261 -28.15 15.03 -11.20
CA CYS A 261 -27.56 16.18 -10.50
C CYS A 261 -26.86 17.13 -11.47
N GLY A 262 -26.24 16.59 -12.52
CA GLY A 262 -25.44 17.37 -13.47
C GLY A 262 -25.18 16.62 -14.77
N LEU A 263 -24.92 17.38 -15.83
CA LEU A 263 -24.54 16.87 -17.15
C LEU A 263 -23.40 17.70 -17.71
N THR A 264 -22.46 17.02 -18.37
CA THR A 264 -21.34 17.66 -19.06
C THR A 264 -21.11 17.00 -20.39
N LEU A 265 -21.03 17.79 -21.46
CA LEU A 265 -20.62 17.27 -22.76
C LEU A 265 -19.11 17.13 -22.79
N PHE A 266 -18.63 15.99 -23.27
CA PHE A 266 -17.21 15.72 -23.45
C PHE A 266 -16.91 15.50 -24.93
N ARG A 267 -15.85 16.17 -25.39
CA ARG A 267 -15.33 16.13 -26.77
C ARG A 267 -13.97 15.46 -26.79
N GLY A 268 -13.97 14.14 -26.85
CA GLY A 268 -12.80 13.28 -26.91
C GLY A 268 -13.15 11.94 -27.53
N ARG A 269 -12.18 11.29 -28.16
CA ARG A 269 -12.34 10.01 -28.85
C ARG A 269 -12.48 8.84 -27.89
N GLU A 270 -11.88 8.95 -26.71
CA GLU A 270 -11.87 7.88 -25.69
C GLU A 270 -12.77 8.22 -24.50
N ASN A 271 -13.21 7.19 -23.77
CA ASN A 271 -14.04 7.39 -22.58
C ASN A 271 -13.23 8.12 -21.48
N PRO A 272 -13.71 9.26 -20.93
CA PRO A 272 -12.95 10.06 -19.98
C PRO A 272 -12.79 9.43 -18.59
N LEU A 273 -13.60 8.41 -18.27
CA LEU A 273 -13.59 7.72 -16.97
C LEU A 273 -12.93 6.34 -17.02
N ARG A 274 -12.45 5.91 -18.20
CA ARG A 274 -11.72 4.64 -18.37
C ARG A 274 -10.25 4.92 -18.54
N TYR A 275 -9.46 4.45 -17.59
CA TYR A 275 -8.01 4.67 -17.60
C TYR A 275 -7.30 3.51 -18.27
N ASP A 276 -6.25 3.83 -19.01
CA ASP A 276 -5.26 2.85 -19.42
C ASP A 276 -4.51 2.31 -18.20
N ARG A 277 -3.86 1.16 -18.39
CA ARG A 277 -2.96 0.57 -17.42
C ARG A 277 -1.91 1.60 -16.96
N ALA A 278 -1.65 1.62 -15.65
CA ALA A 278 -0.59 2.41 -15.05
C ALA A 278 0.74 2.22 -15.80
N SER A 279 1.31 3.32 -16.29
CA SER A 279 2.54 3.34 -17.08
C SER A 279 3.59 4.21 -16.41
N LEU A 280 4.86 3.81 -16.52
CA LEU A 280 6.00 4.56 -16.01
C LEU A 280 6.44 5.62 -17.02
N TYR A 281 6.40 6.88 -16.62
CA TYR A 281 6.95 7.99 -17.37
C TYR A 281 8.23 8.49 -16.72
N ARG A 282 9.18 8.90 -17.55
CA ARG A 282 10.31 9.73 -17.17
C ARG A 282 10.04 11.16 -17.59
N VAL A 283 10.07 12.07 -16.65
CA VAL A 283 9.98 13.51 -16.86
C VAL A 283 11.39 14.08 -16.84
N THR A 284 11.86 14.60 -17.97
CA THR A 284 13.08 15.40 -18.04
C THR A 284 12.78 16.79 -17.50
N LEU A 285 13.35 17.09 -16.33
CA LEU A 285 13.13 18.35 -15.62
C LEU A 285 13.76 19.53 -16.39
N PRO A 286 13.24 20.77 -16.29
CA PRO A 286 13.84 21.95 -16.93
C PRO A 286 15.29 22.19 -16.51
N GLU A 287 15.58 22.01 -15.23
CA GLU A 287 16.93 22.05 -14.65
C GLU A 287 17.15 20.88 -13.69
N PRO A 288 18.40 20.40 -13.52
CA PRO A 288 18.69 19.34 -12.55
C PRO A 288 18.44 19.83 -11.12
N ASP A 289 17.62 19.10 -10.36
CA ASP A 289 17.30 19.42 -8.98
C ASP A 289 16.82 18.15 -8.25
N GLY A 290 17.46 17.82 -7.14
CA GLY A 290 17.16 16.65 -6.30
C GLY A 290 16.05 16.88 -5.26
N ASP A 291 15.37 18.02 -5.26
CA ASP A 291 14.29 18.36 -4.33
C ASP A 291 12.93 17.82 -4.82
N GLU A 292 12.44 16.75 -4.18
CA GLU A 292 11.12 16.17 -4.49
C GLU A 292 9.95 17.11 -4.17
N ASP A 293 10.14 18.09 -3.28
CA ASP A 293 9.09 19.02 -2.92
C ASP A 293 8.89 20.12 -3.97
N ARG A 294 9.90 20.36 -4.80
CA ARG A 294 9.83 21.35 -5.87
C ARG A 294 8.87 20.96 -6.98
N TRP A 295 8.93 19.71 -7.42
CA TRP A 295 8.26 19.22 -8.62
C TRP A 295 6.93 18.56 -8.28
N LYS A 296 5.82 19.22 -8.63
CA LYS A 296 4.47 18.66 -8.44
C LYS A 296 3.90 18.20 -9.78
N VAL A 297 3.20 17.06 -9.77
CA VAL A 297 2.66 16.47 -10.99
C VAL A 297 1.17 16.21 -10.80
N ALA A 298 0.38 16.57 -11.80
CA ALA A 298 -1.07 16.36 -11.84
C ALA A 298 -1.51 15.81 -13.20
N VAL A 299 -2.65 15.15 -13.23
CA VAL A 299 -3.31 14.68 -14.45
C VAL A 299 -4.82 14.94 -14.34
N ASP A 300 -5.45 15.40 -15.41
CA ASP A 300 -6.87 15.76 -15.39
C ASP A 300 -7.79 14.52 -15.35
N LEU A 301 -7.72 13.66 -16.37
CA LEU A 301 -8.54 12.45 -16.55
C LEU A 301 -7.78 11.20 -16.10
N GLY A 302 -7.31 11.19 -14.86
CA GLY A 302 -6.50 10.10 -14.33
C GLY A 302 -6.07 10.26 -12.89
N VAL A 303 -5.10 9.42 -12.50
CA VAL A 303 -4.44 9.43 -11.21
C VAL A 303 -2.93 9.30 -11.41
N VAL A 304 -2.16 10.17 -10.75
CA VAL A 304 -0.72 9.98 -10.55
C VAL A 304 -0.55 9.06 -9.35
N ALA A 305 -0.21 7.80 -9.57
CA ALA A 305 -0.09 6.79 -8.52
C ALA A 305 1.18 6.97 -7.69
N ARG A 306 2.30 7.35 -8.32
CA ARG A 306 3.57 7.62 -7.65
C ARG A 306 4.33 8.73 -8.36
N SER A 307 5.13 9.47 -7.61
CA SER A 307 6.12 10.44 -8.11
C SER A 307 7.34 10.40 -7.21
N TYR A 308 8.53 10.20 -7.77
CA TYR A 308 9.76 10.04 -7.01
C TYR A 308 11.01 10.37 -7.84
N LEU A 309 12.06 10.79 -7.15
CA LEU A 309 13.40 10.89 -7.70
C LEU A 309 14.18 9.62 -7.38
N LEU A 310 15.04 9.18 -8.31
CA LEU A 310 15.93 8.06 -8.06
C LEU A 310 17.27 8.54 -7.50
N ASN A 311 17.80 7.76 -6.55
CA ASN A 311 19.16 7.89 -6.07
C ASN A 311 20.18 7.64 -7.19
N GLY A 312 21.42 8.06 -6.98
CA GLY A 312 22.51 7.76 -7.88
C GLY A 312 22.71 6.24 -8.01
N PHE A 313 22.64 5.71 -9.22
CA PHE A 313 22.85 4.31 -9.52
C PHE A 313 23.64 4.18 -10.83
N ASP A 314 24.81 3.52 -10.75
CA ASP A 314 25.60 3.13 -11.91
C ASP A 314 25.70 1.60 -11.94
N PRO A 315 25.05 0.93 -12.90
CA PRO A 315 25.09 -0.53 -13.00
C PRO A 315 26.51 -1.11 -13.10
N ALA A 316 27.46 -0.40 -13.71
CA ALA A 316 28.80 -0.93 -13.93
C ALA A 316 29.60 -1.04 -12.61
N SER A 317 29.66 0.05 -11.84
CA SER A 317 30.27 0.04 -10.50
C SER A 317 29.52 -0.86 -9.52
N TRP A 318 28.19 -0.87 -9.60
CA TRP A 318 27.35 -1.71 -8.75
C TRP A 318 27.62 -3.21 -8.93
N LEU A 319 27.80 -3.68 -10.18
CA LEU A 319 28.08 -5.10 -10.46
C LEU A 319 29.37 -5.62 -9.84
N VAL A 320 30.39 -4.77 -9.71
CA VAL A 320 31.73 -5.15 -9.22
C VAL A 320 31.97 -4.79 -7.76
N ALA A 321 31.03 -4.09 -7.12
CA ALA A 321 31.14 -3.72 -5.72
C ALA A 321 31.12 -4.96 -4.81
N SER A 322 31.94 -4.93 -3.75
CA SER A 322 32.06 -6.04 -2.79
C SER A 322 30.85 -6.23 -1.88
N GLY A 323 29.86 -5.33 -1.94
CA GLY A 323 28.67 -5.31 -1.09
C GLY A 323 27.51 -6.18 -1.58
N ALA A 324 27.73 -7.08 -2.54
CA ALA A 324 26.67 -7.95 -3.06
C ALA A 324 25.95 -8.73 -1.94
N GLY A 325 24.63 -8.60 -1.88
CA GLY A 325 23.79 -9.22 -0.85
C GLY A 325 23.82 -8.52 0.51
N LEU A 326 24.66 -7.52 0.75
CA LEU A 326 24.73 -6.83 2.04
C LEU A 326 23.86 -5.56 2.11
N GLY A 327 23.21 -5.21 0.99
CA GLY A 327 22.52 -3.94 0.82
C GLY A 327 23.48 -2.76 0.68
N GLU A 328 22.92 -1.61 0.31
CA GLU A 328 23.68 -0.39 0.07
C GLU A 328 22.97 0.79 0.71
N ARG A 329 23.74 1.80 1.15
CA ARG A 329 23.16 3.09 1.52
C ARG A 329 22.87 3.89 0.25
N ALA A 330 21.73 4.57 0.24
CA ALA A 330 21.36 5.47 -0.83
C ALA A 330 22.45 6.53 -1.00
N SER A 331 22.78 6.81 -2.27
CA SER A 331 23.59 7.96 -2.65
C SER A 331 22.63 9.02 -3.19
N PRO A 332 22.30 10.07 -2.41
CA PRO A 332 21.39 11.12 -2.85
C PRO A 332 21.87 11.72 -4.17
N ASN A 333 20.92 12.03 -5.06
CA ASN A 333 21.20 12.64 -6.36
C ASN A 333 20.73 14.10 -6.37
N PRO A 334 21.51 15.05 -5.79
CA PRO A 334 21.11 16.46 -5.73
C PRO A 334 21.00 17.10 -7.13
N GLY A 335 21.61 16.50 -8.15
CA GLY A 335 21.53 16.91 -9.56
C GLY A 335 20.59 16.03 -10.38
N ALA A 336 19.51 15.51 -9.79
CA ALA A 336 18.56 14.66 -10.50
C ALA A 336 17.98 15.41 -11.71
N ARG A 337 18.20 14.88 -12.91
CA ARG A 337 17.64 15.42 -14.16
C ARG A 337 16.26 14.84 -14.48
N TYR A 338 15.93 13.71 -13.87
CA TYR A 338 14.76 12.92 -14.22
C TYR A 338 13.88 12.68 -12.99
N LEU A 339 12.61 13.04 -13.11
CA LEU A 339 11.53 12.65 -12.20
C LEU A 339 10.78 11.46 -12.80
N TYR A 340 10.48 10.46 -11.97
CA TYR A 340 9.75 9.27 -12.40
C TYR A 340 8.34 9.32 -11.83
N ILE A 341 7.36 9.06 -12.69
CA ILE A 341 5.95 9.06 -12.31
C ILE A 341 5.24 7.82 -12.85
N GLU A 342 4.34 7.27 -12.05
CA GLU A 342 3.45 6.19 -12.46
C GLU A 342 2.04 6.77 -12.62
N VAL A 343 1.49 6.68 -13.83
CA VAL A 343 0.22 7.35 -14.18
C VAL A 343 -0.74 6.35 -14.80
N ALA A 344 -1.96 6.29 -14.26
CA ALA A 344 -3.11 5.62 -14.85
C ALA A 344 -4.12 6.70 -15.26
N ALA A 345 -4.33 6.87 -16.56
CA ALA A 345 -5.16 7.96 -17.10
C ALA A 345 -5.79 7.56 -18.43
N SER A 346 -6.80 8.33 -18.86
CA SER A 346 -7.30 8.27 -20.23
C SER A 346 -6.16 8.58 -21.23
N PRO A 347 -6.09 7.93 -22.41
CA PRO A 347 -5.11 8.25 -23.45
C PRO A 347 -5.15 9.71 -23.92
N GLU A 348 -6.27 10.39 -23.72
CA GLU A 348 -6.46 11.80 -24.09
C GLU A 348 -6.34 12.75 -22.88
N ALA A 349 -5.83 12.27 -21.75
CA ALA A 349 -5.57 13.11 -20.59
C ALA A 349 -4.42 14.11 -20.84
N ARG A 350 -4.38 15.15 -20.02
CA ARG A 350 -3.28 16.11 -19.95
C ARG A 350 -2.54 15.94 -18.64
N LEU A 351 -1.23 15.76 -18.75
CA LEU A 351 -0.31 15.74 -17.63
C LEU A 351 0.29 17.14 -17.44
N ILE A 352 0.42 17.58 -16.19
CA ILE A 352 0.97 18.87 -15.81
C ILE A 352 2.14 18.64 -14.86
N LEU A 353 3.29 19.21 -15.18
CA LEU A 353 4.40 19.38 -14.25
C LEU A 353 4.42 20.83 -13.77
N TYR A 354 4.31 21.05 -12.47
CA TYR A 354 4.41 22.36 -11.84
C TYR A 354 5.74 22.51 -11.11
N ASP A 355 6.49 23.56 -11.46
CA ASP A 355 7.68 24.00 -10.75
C ASP A 355 7.28 25.01 -9.67
N THR A 356 7.25 24.58 -8.41
CA THR A 356 6.84 25.45 -7.29
C THR A 356 7.80 26.62 -7.05
N ARG A 357 9.06 26.51 -7.51
CA ARG A 357 10.07 27.56 -7.36
C ARG A 357 9.94 28.62 -8.44
N ALA A 358 9.75 28.20 -9.70
CA ALA A 358 9.59 29.11 -10.84
C ALA A 358 8.14 29.59 -11.04
N GLY A 359 7.16 28.94 -10.40
CA GLY A 359 5.73 29.18 -10.64
C GLY A 359 5.32 28.87 -12.08
N THR A 360 6.00 27.92 -12.74
CA THR A 360 5.81 27.59 -14.15
C THR A 360 5.16 26.22 -14.30
N GLU A 361 4.13 26.13 -15.14
CA GLU A 361 3.46 24.90 -15.50
C GLU A 361 3.92 24.43 -16.88
N TYR A 362 4.24 23.14 -17.01
CA TYR A 362 4.56 22.48 -18.26
C TYR A 362 3.48 21.45 -18.56
N GLU A 363 2.75 21.66 -19.66
CA GLU A 363 1.65 20.79 -20.06
C GLU A 363 2.07 19.77 -21.12
N PHE A 364 1.57 18.54 -20.99
CA PHE A 364 1.78 17.44 -21.93
C PHE A 364 0.44 16.80 -22.32
N ASP A 365 0.14 16.76 -23.62
CA ASP A 365 -1.01 16.06 -24.17
C ASP A 365 -0.67 14.58 -24.36
N LEU A 366 -1.22 13.70 -23.52
CA LEU A 366 -0.85 12.29 -23.52
C LEU A 366 -1.27 11.56 -24.80
N SER A 367 -2.20 12.11 -25.59
CA SER A 367 -2.58 11.53 -26.88
C SER A 367 -1.43 11.57 -27.90
N GLN A 368 -0.40 12.39 -27.63
CA GLN A 368 0.81 12.54 -28.45
C GLN A 368 2.00 11.76 -27.89
N ALA A 369 1.87 11.16 -26.71
CA ALA A 369 2.94 10.42 -26.07
C ALA A 369 3.13 9.06 -26.76
N VAL A 370 4.32 8.85 -27.33
CA VAL A 370 4.69 7.59 -28.00
C VAL A 370 5.79 6.91 -27.17
N PRO A 371 5.66 5.61 -26.83
CA PRO A 371 6.71 4.89 -26.11
C PRO A 371 8.10 5.02 -26.74
N GLY A 372 9.10 5.28 -25.90
CA GLY A 372 10.49 5.47 -26.33
C GLY A 372 10.76 6.78 -27.09
N ARG A 373 9.82 7.74 -27.11
CA ARG A 373 10.00 9.06 -27.71
C ARG A 373 9.70 10.16 -26.71
N GLU A 374 10.53 11.19 -26.72
CA GLU A 374 10.28 12.38 -25.91
C GLU A 374 9.16 13.25 -26.50
N LEU A 375 8.25 13.66 -25.63
CA LEU A 375 7.23 14.68 -25.89
C LEU A 375 7.60 15.95 -25.12
N ALA A 376 7.84 17.04 -25.85
CA ALA A 376 8.15 18.33 -25.24
C ALA A 376 6.90 18.97 -24.62
N GLY A 377 7.07 19.57 -23.45
CA GLY A 377 6.01 20.30 -22.76
C GLY A 377 5.71 21.66 -23.40
N ARG A 378 4.59 22.26 -22.97
CA ARG A 378 4.19 23.62 -23.32
C ARG A 378 4.09 24.46 -22.04
N PRO A 379 4.86 25.56 -21.88
CA PRO A 379 5.92 26.04 -22.78
C PRO A 379 7.11 25.05 -22.84
N ARG A 380 8.05 25.25 -23.77
CA ARG A 380 9.22 24.37 -23.87
C ARG A 380 10.12 24.53 -22.64
N GLY A 381 10.62 23.41 -22.12
CA GLY A 381 11.60 23.37 -21.02
C GLY A 381 11.70 22.01 -20.37
N ALA A 382 10.57 21.32 -20.21
CA ALA A 382 10.48 19.93 -19.77
C ALA A 382 10.07 19.00 -20.93
N SER A 383 10.38 17.71 -20.82
CA SER A 383 9.87 16.66 -21.71
C SER A 383 9.43 15.43 -20.92
N ILE A 384 8.53 14.62 -21.48
CA ILE A 384 8.17 13.31 -20.94
C ILE A 384 8.47 12.19 -21.93
N GLU A 385 8.80 11.02 -21.43
CA GLU A 385 8.96 9.78 -22.20
C GLU A 385 8.29 8.62 -21.44
N ILE A 386 7.52 7.79 -22.15
CA ILE A 386 7.02 6.52 -21.59
C ILE A 386 8.16 5.49 -21.68
N LEU A 387 8.65 5.03 -20.52
CA LEU A 387 9.79 4.11 -20.46
C LEU A 387 9.38 2.64 -20.62
N GLU A 388 8.31 2.22 -19.93
CA GLU A 388 7.98 0.81 -19.79
C GLU A 388 6.53 0.56 -20.21
N ARG A 389 6.30 0.34 -21.51
CA ARG A 389 4.99 -0.14 -22.00
C ARG A 389 4.97 -1.65 -22.21
N GLU A 390 6.01 -2.21 -22.81
CA GLU A 390 6.13 -3.65 -22.98
C GLU A 390 6.82 -4.26 -21.76
N LYS A 391 6.04 -5.01 -20.99
CA LYS A 391 6.52 -5.83 -19.90
C LYS A 391 6.12 -7.26 -20.14
N VAL A 392 6.94 -8.19 -19.67
CA VAL A 392 6.64 -9.62 -19.74
C VAL A 392 6.46 -10.17 -18.34
N TRP A 393 5.40 -10.98 -18.19
CA TRP A 393 5.16 -11.75 -16.98
C TRP A 393 6.02 -13.02 -17.02
N LEU A 394 6.98 -13.12 -16.09
CA LEU A 394 7.95 -14.20 -15.99
C LEU A 394 7.65 -15.12 -14.82
N HIS A 395 7.78 -16.42 -15.06
CA HIS A 395 7.81 -17.48 -14.07
C HIS A 395 9.28 -17.80 -13.77
N GLY A 396 9.69 -17.43 -12.56
CA GLY A 396 11.06 -17.51 -12.10
C GLY A 396 11.33 -18.72 -11.22
N GLN A 397 12.53 -19.28 -11.33
CA GLN A 397 13.06 -20.28 -10.40
C GLN A 397 14.50 -19.94 -10.02
N VAL A 398 14.84 -20.10 -8.75
CA VAL A 398 16.21 -20.01 -8.23
C VAL A 398 16.67 -21.39 -7.82
N ILE A 399 17.72 -21.89 -8.48
CA ILE A 399 18.23 -23.25 -8.31
C ILE A 399 19.57 -23.21 -7.57
N ASP A 400 19.73 -24.06 -6.56
CA ASP A 400 21.06 -24.36 -5.98
C ASP A 400 21.87 -25.15 -7.02
N ALA A 401 23.03 -24.61 -7.39
CA ALA A 401 23.85 -25.16 -8.47
C ALA A 401 24.30 -26.62 -8.25
N ILE A 402 24.47 -27.02 -6.97
CA ILE A 402 24.94 -28.35 -6.58
C ILE A 402 23.75 -29.31 -6.48
N THR A 403 22.73 -28.96 -5.70
CA THR A 403 21.60 -29.88 -5.46
C THR A 403 20.63 -29.96 -6.64
N ARG A 404 20.68 -28.98 -7.55
CA ARG A 404 19.76 -28.81 -8.69
C ARG A 404 18.29 -28.68 -8.29
N ARG A 405 18.02 -28.29 -7.04
CA ARG A 405 16.68 -28.08 -6.50
C ARG A 405 16.38 -26.58 -6.34
N PRO A 406 15.10 -26.16 -6.44
CA PRO A 406 14.69 -24.83 -6.03
C PRO A 406 15.13 -24.53 -4.59
N THR A 407 15.61 -23.32 -4.34
CA THR A 407 16.10 -22.94 -3.02
C THR A 407 15.67 -21.53 -2.63
N PRO A 408 15.24 -21.30 -1.37
CA PRO A 408 14.92 -19.97 -0.90
C PRO A 408 16.11 -19.02 -0.93
N VAL A 409 15.86 -17.76 -1.32
CA VAL A 409 16.87 -16.68 -1.39
C VAL A 409 16.22 -15.33 -1.10
N ARG A 410 17.04 -14.35 -0.72
CA ARG A 410 16.71 -12.94 -0.94
C ARG A 410 16.98 -12.56 -2.39
N LEU A 411 16.06 -11.81 -2.99
CA LEU A 411 16.02 -11.50 -4.41
C LEU A 411 15.60 -10.03 -4.63
N ALA A 412 16.30 -9.34 -5.53
CA ALA A 412 15.92 -8.00 -5.97
C ALA A 412 16.18 -7.82 -7.46
N PHE A 413 15.16 -7.35 -8.18
CA PHE A 413 15.33 -6.83 -9.52
C PHE A 413 15.37 -5.30 -9.49
N ARG A 414 16.12 -4.71 -10.40
CA ARG A 414 16.19 -3.26 -10.58
C ARG A 414 16.17 -2.90 -12.05
N SER A 415 15.59 -1.74 -12.39
CA SER A 415 15.76 -1.15 -13.71
C SER A 415 17.23 -0.74 -13.95
N LYS A 416 17.58 -0.35 -15.17
CA LYS A 416 18.92 0.19 -15.48
C LYS A 416 19.23 1.49 -14.73
N GLU A 417 18.21 2.20 -14.26
CA GLU A 417 18.30 3.42 -13.45
C GLU A 417 18.27 3.14 -11.93
N GLY A 418 18.18 1.87 -11.52
CA GLY A 418 18.27 1.47 -10.10
C GLY A 418 16.94 1.41 -9.36
N ARG A 419 15.80 1.62 -10.04
CA ARG A 419 14.47 1.46 -9.44
C ARG A 419 14.24 0.01 -9.06
N TYR A 420 13.87 -0.26 -7.81
CA TYR A 420 13.49 -1.60 -7.35
C TYR A 420 12.21 -2.08 -8.03
N ILE A 421 12.24 -3.33 -8.53
CA ILE A 421 11.11 -4.02 -9.15
C ILE A 421 10.88 -5.31 -8.35
N PRO A 422 9.89 -5.35 -7.43
CA PRO A 422 9.65 -6.53 -6.62
C PRO A 422 9.05 -7.67 -7.47
N PRO A 423 9.32 -8.94 -7.12
CA PRO A 423 8.46 -10.04 -7.52
C PRO A 423 7.01 -9.80 -7.07
N TYR A 424 6.04 -10.36 -7.81
CA TYR A 424 4.63 -10.30 -7.45
C TYR A 424 4.39 -10.94 -6.08
N GLY A 425 3.57 -10.29 -5.25
CA GLY A 425 3.36 -10.65 -3.85
C GLY A 425 4.23 -9.85 -2.86
N HIS A 426 5.19 -9.07 -3.37
CA HIS A 426 6.08 -8.21 -2.57
C HIS A 426 5.84 -6.74 -2.89
N ARG A 427 6.10 -5.86 -1.91
CA ARG A 427 5.81 -4.43 -2.05
C ARG A 427 6.97 -3.63 -2.64
N THR A 428 6.64 -2.60 -3.43
CA THR A 428 7.62 -1.69 -4.05
C THR A 428 8.35 -0.81 -3.02
N GLU A 429 7.68 -0.48 -1.92
CA GLU A 429 8.22 0.35 -0.84
C GLU A 429 8.09 -0.40 0.48
N VAL A 430 9.18 -0.97 0.97
CA VAL A 430 9.21 -1.75 2.22
C VAL A 430 9.19 -0.81 3.43
N ASN A 431 8.21 -0.99 4.30
CA ASN A 431 8.06 -0.34 5.59
C ASN A 431 8.96 -1.01 6.62
N ALA A 432 10.17 -0.47 6.77
CA ALA A 432 11.14 -0.96 7.73
C ALA A 432 10.91 -0.41 9.16
N GLY A 433 9.67 -0.06 9.53
CA GLY A 433 9.31 0.37 10.88
C GLY A 433 9.28 -0.78 11.88
N TRP A 434 9.35 -0.47 13.18
CA TRP A 434 9.18 -1.45 14.25
C TRP A 434 7.77 -2.07 14.20
N PHE A 435 7.69 -3.40 14.33
CA PHE A 435 6.43 -4.14 14.20
C PHE A 435 5.76 -4.02 12.80
N GLN A 436 6.55 -3.83 11.73
CA GLN A 436 6.06 -3.69 10.35
C GLN A 436 6.68 -4.68 9.34
N ASP A 437 5.92 -4.98 8.29
CA ASP A 437 6.31 -5.74 7.08
C ASP A 437 7.00 -7.08 7.31
N TYR A 438 6.28 -7.99 7.96
CA TYR A 438 6.70 -9.38 8.16
C TYR A 438 6.27 -10.33 7.04
N GLY A 439 5.92 -9.78 5.88
CA GLY A 439 5.46 -10.51 4.70
C GLY A 439 6.58 -11.04 3.80
N ALA A 440 7.74 -11.40 4.37
CA ALA A 440 8.93 -11.84 3.63
C ALA A 440 9.55 -10.73 2.75
N ASP A 441 9.55 -9.49 3.23
CA ASP A 441 10.24 -8.34 2.64
C ASP A 441 11.37 -7.85 3.56
N VAL A 442 12.50 -7.43 2.97
CA VAL A 442 13.65 -6.91 3.72
C VAL A 442 14.20 -5.65 3.06
N LYS A 443 14.57 -4.67 3.87
CA LYS A 443 15.29 -3.46 3.45
C LYS A 443 16.63 -3.35 4.18
N LEU A 444 17.71 -3.80 3.53
CA LEU A 444 19.07 -3.67 4.07
C LEU A 444 19.69 -2.34 3.63
N GLY A 445 19.93 -1.45 4.60
CA GLY A 445 20.27 -0.06 4.29
C GLY A 445 19.11 0.57 3.53
N ASP A 446 19.34 0.96 2.28
CA ASP A 446 18.33 1.48 1.37
C ASP A 446 17.98 0.51 0.23
N SER A 447 18.50 -0.73 0.29
CA SER A 447 18.22 -1.77 -0.70
C SER A 447 17.09 -2.68 -0.26
N SER A 448 16.00 -2.68 -1.03
CA SER A 448 14.87 -3.60 -0.86
C SER A 448 15.13 -4.95 -1.53
N PHE A 449 14.66 -6.01 -0.88
CA PHE A 449 14.70 -7.40 -1.31
C PHE A 449 13.39 -8.09 -0.95
N ALA A 450 12.95 -8.97 -1.83
CA ALA A 450 11.93 -9.97 -1.56
C ALA A 450 12.60 -11.27 -1.11
N ILE A 451 12.03 -11.96 -0.13
CA ILE A 451 12.41 -13.33 0.20
C ILE A 451 11.46 -14.28 -0.52
N VAL A 452 12.01 -15.11 -1.39
CA VAL A 452 11.24 -16.06 -2.21
C VAL A 452 11.63 -17.50 -1.85
N ASP A 453 10.72 -18.45 -2.03
CA ASP A 453 10.91 -19.87 -1.66
C ASP A 453 11.74 -20.69 -2.67
N GLY A 454 12.32 -20.01 -3.66
CA GLY A 454 12.98 -20.61 -4.82
C GLY A 454 12.11 -20.57 -6.08
N THR A 455 10.85 -20.16 -5.96
CA THR A 455 9.98 -19.82 -7.09
C THR A 455 9.44 -18.41 -6.95
N PHE A 456 9.22 -17.72 -8.07
CA PHE A 456 8.65 -16.37 -8.06
C PHE A 456 7.93 -16.07 -9.36
N GLN A 457 7.06 -15.07 -9.33
CA GLN A 457 6.53 -14.44 -10.54
C GLN A 457 6.93 -12.98 -10.52
N VAL A 458 7.31 -12.41 -11.66
CA VAL A 458 7.70 -11.00 -11.73
C VAL A 458 7.35 -10.45 -13.08
N GLU A 459 6.92 -9.20 -13.11
CA GLU A 459 6.76 -8.46 -14.35
C GLU A 459 7.98 -7.55 -14.54
N LEU A 460 8.79 -7.85 -15.57
CA LEU A 460 9.98 -7.07 -15.91
C LEU A 460 9.80 -6.35 -17.25
N PRO A 461 10.39 -5.15 -17.41
CA PRO A 461 10.46 -4.50 -18.72
C PRO A 461 11.28 -5.35 -19.69
N VAL A 462 10.89 -5.36 -20.96
CA VAL A 462 11.72 -5.92 -22.04
C VAL A 462 13.02 -5.11 -22.14
N GLY A 463 14.16 -5.80 -22.26
CA GLY A 463 15.49 -5.22 -22.29
C GLY A 463 16.30 -5.45 -21.02
N GLU A 464 17.15 -4.50 -20.65
CA GLU A 464 18.09 -4.65 -19.54
C GLU A 464 17.42 -4.52 -18.16
N ALA A 465 17.69 -5.49 -17.29
CA ALA A 465 17.37 -5.43 -15.86
C ALA A 465 18.59 -5.87 -15.03
N CYS A 466 18.73 -5.35 -13.82
CA CYS A 466 19.75 -5.77 -12.87
C CYS A 466 19.13 -6.73 -11.84
N LEU A 467 19.85 -7.79 -11.50
CA LEU A 467 19.48 -8.81 -10.53
C LEU A 467 20.50 -8.80 -9.39
N GLU A 468 20.00 -8.85 -8.16
CA GLU A 468 20.78 -9.20 -6.98
C GLU A 468 20.10 -10.32 -6.22
N MET A 469 20.86 -11.33 -5.79
CA MET A 469 20.34 -12.35 -4.89
C MET A 469 21.40 -12.89 -3.94
N SER A 470 20.97 -13.36 -2.77
CA SER A 470 21.85 -13.88 -1.73
C SER A 470 21.19 -14.99 -0.93
N LYS A 471 22.00 -15.90 -0.37
CA LYS A 471 21.55 -16.98 0.50
C LYS A 471 22.52 -17.21 1.66
N GLY A 472 22.35 -16.48 2.76
CA GLY A 472 23.24 -16.59 3.90
C GLY A 472 24.72 -16.36 3.58
N PHE A 473 25.60 -16.84 4.46
CA PHE A 473 27.06 -16.67 4.32
C PHE A 473 27.77 -17.85 3.66
N GLU A 474 27.07 -18.97 3.45
CA GLU A 474 27.61 -20.17 2.82
C GLU A 474 27.50 -20.17 1.29
N TYR A 475 26.81 -19.18 0.72
CA TYR A 475 26.62 -19.02 -0.73
C TYR A 475 27.22 -17.73 -1.25
N GLN A 476 27.70 -17.79 -2.48
CA GLN A 476 28.20 -16.61 -3.18
C GLN A 476 27.00 -15.76 -3.62
N ALA A 477 26.89 -14.55 -3.07
CA ALA A 477 25.91 -13.57 -3.52
C ALA A 477 26.14 -13.23 -5.01
N VAL A 478 25.06 -13.00 -5.74
CA VAL A 478 25.06 -12.79 -7.19
C VAL A 478 24.55 -11.40 -7.50
N ARG A 479 25.32 -10.63 -8.27
CA ARG A 479 24.86 -9.45 -9.02
C ARG A 479 25.01 -9.72 -10.50
N LYS A 480 23.97 -9.48 -11.29
CA LYS A 480 23.97 -9.82 -12.72
C LYS A 480 23.12 -8.85 -13.53
N LYS A 481 23.55 -8.55 -14.75
CA LYS A 481 22.68 -7.95 -15.78
C LYS A 481 21.92 -9.04 -16.53
N LEU A 482 20.62 -8.86 -16.65
CA LEU A 482 19.71 -9.70 -17.41
C LEU A 482 19.27 -8.93 -18.66
N ASN A 483 19.05 -9.66 -19.75
CA ASN A 483 18.42 -9.11 -20.95
C ASN A 483 17.12 -9.88 -21.20
N ILE A 484 15.99 -9.25 -20.92
CA ILE A 484 14.66 -9.84 -21.00
C ILE A 484 14.14 -9.71 -22.43
N ALA A 485 13.82 -10.84 -23.06
CA ALA A 485 13.32 -10.85 -24.44
C ALA A 485 11.81 -10.59 -24.51
N PRO A 486 11.31 -9.98 -25.60
CA PRO A 486 9.87 -9.96 -25.89
C PRO A 486 9.28 -11.37 -25.85
N GLY A 487 8.13 -11.53 -25.19
CA GLY A 487 7.43 -12.82 -25.07
C GLY A 487 8.11 -13.88 -24.19
N GLN A 488 9.24 -13.59 -23.53
CA GLN A 488 9.86 -14.51 -22.59
C GLN A 488 8.90 -14.85 -21.44
N ARG A 489 8.87 -16.13 -21.05
CA ARG A 489 7.99 -16.64 -19.98
C ARG A 489 8.74 -17.23 -18.80
N ASP A 490 9.91 -17.80 -19.01
CA ASP A 490 10.67 -18.47 -17.96
C ASP A 490 11.97 -17.72 -17.64
N LEU A 491 12.34 -17.68 -16.36
CA LEU A 491 13.61 -17.13 -15.88
C LEU A 491 14.23 -18.07 -14.85
N VAL A 492 15.30 -18.78 -15.24
CA VAL A 492 16.04 -19.65 -14.31
C VAL A 492 17.30 -18.93 -13.85
N LEU A 493 17.43 -18.80 -12.53
CA LEU A 493 18.57 -18.21 -11.83
C LEU A 493 19.29 -19.31 -11.06
N GLU A 494 20.60 -19.18 -10.91
CA GLU A 494 21.44 -20.17 -10.23
C GLU A 494 22.28 -19.50 -9.15
N ILE A 495 22.29 -20.09 -7.95
CA ILE A 495 23.10 -19.63 -6.81
C ILE A 495 24.08 -20.72 -6.38
N ASN A 496 25.34 -20.32 -6.16
CA ASN A 496 26.45 -21.22 -5.89
C ASN A 496 26.77 -21.28 -4.40
N ARG A 497 26.76 -22.49 -3.84
CA ARG A 497 27.27 -22.75 -2.48
C ARG A 497 28.81 -22.73 -2.51
N MET A 498 29.43 -21.99 -1.59
CA MET A 498 30.89 -21.88 -1.45
C MET A 498 31.43 -22.89 -0.44
N VAL A 499 30.67 -23.15 0.62
CA VAL A 499 31.02 -24.07 1.70
C VAL A 499 29.75 -24.73 2.22
N ASP A 500 29.87 -25.96 2.72
CA ASP A 500 28.79 -26.67 3.39
C ASP A 500 29.25 -26.98 4.81
N PHE A 501 28.98 -26.05 5.74
CA PHE A 501 29.42 -26.18 7.12
C PHE A 501 28.65 -27.27 7.86
N ARG A 502 27.38 -27.50 7.51
CA ARG A 502 26.55 -28.56 8.08
C ARG A 502 27.14 -29.94 7.82
N SER A 503 27.55 -30.23 6.59
CA SER A 503 28.24 -31.49 6.25
C SER A 503 29.58 -31.67 6.98
N GLN A 504 30.13 -30.58 7.52
CA GLN A 504 31.35 -30.57 8.32
C GLN A 504 31.09 -30.61 9.83
N GLY A 505 29.84 -30.79 10.26
CA GLY A 505 29.46 -30.90 11.68
C GLY A 505 29.28 -29.54 12.36
N TRP A 506 29.09 -28.46 11.61
CA TRP A 506 28.79 -27.14 12.16
C TRP A 506 27.31 -26.79 11.96
N ALA A 507 26.69 -26.20 12.98
CA ALA A 507 25.33 -25.69 12.90
C ALA A 507 25.32 -24.18 13.11
N CYS A 508 24.49 -23.49 12.33
CA CYS A 508 24.31 -22.06 12.41
C CYS A 508 22.98 -21.67 13.06
N ALA A 509 23.01 -20.73 14.00
CA ALA A 509 21.82 -20.28 14.71
C ALA A 509 21.72 -18.76 14.84
N ASP A 510 20.49 -18.26 14.75
CA ASP A 510 20.08 -16.95 15.28
C ASP A 510 19.20 -17.21 16.51
N THR A 511 19.66 -16.73 17.67
CA THR A 511 18.97 -17.02 18.94
C THR A 511 17.97 -15.95 19.37
N HIS A 512 17.75 -14.91 18.56
CA HIS A 512 16.91 -13.78 18.96
C HIS A 512 16.22 -13.14 17.75
N VAL A 513 14.98 -13.56 17.48
CA VAL A 513 14.13 -13.02 16.41
C VAL A 513 12.73 -12.76 16.96
N HIS A 514 12.09 -11.66 16.55
CA HIS A 514 10.73 -11.30 16.97
C HIS A 514 9.78 -11.21 15.77
N PHE A 515 8.47 -11.23 16.08
CA PHE A 515 7.33 -10.80 15.26
C PHE A 515 6.97 -11.64 14.03
N LEU A 516 7.92 -12.38 13.45
CA LEU A 516 7.64 -13.24 12.32
C LEU A 516 6.63 -14.34 12.70
N PRO A 517 5.66 -14.67 11.83
CA PRO A 517 4.97 -15.95 11.91
C PRO A 517 6.00 -17.10 11.80
N PRO A 518 5.85 -18.22 12.54
CA PRO A 518 6.82 -19.32 12.50
C PRO A 518 7.10 -19.87 11.09
N SER A 519 6.08 -19.95 10.23
CA SER A 519 6.23 -20.38 8.84
C SER A 519 7.06 -19.41 8.00
N THR A 520 6.87 -18.10 8.17
CA THR A 520 7.70 -17.09 7.51
C THR A 520 9.12 -17.12 8.05
N ALA A 521 9.30 -17.32 9.36
CA ALA A 521 10.64 -17.49 9.94
C ALA A 521 11.39 -18.70 9.36
N VAL A 522 10.69 -19.81 9.04
CA VAL A 522 11.30 -20.94 8.32
C VAL A 522 11.78 -20.50 6.94
N LEU A 523 10.95 -19.79 6.18
CA LEU A 523 11.29 -19.30 4.85
C LEU A 523 12.49 -18.34 4.89
N GLU A 524 12.46 -17.34 5.77
CA GLU A 524 13.57 -16.39 5.92
C GLU A 524 14.83 -17.10 6.43
N GLY A 525 14.70 -18.07 7.34
CA GLY A 525 15.81 -18.88 7.82
C GLY A 525 16.46 -19.71 6.73
N GLN A 526 15.66 -20.36 5.86
CA GLN A 526 16.19 -21.06 4.70
C GLN A 526 16.85 -20.10 3.70
N ALA A 527 16.24 -18.93 3.46
CA ALA A 527 16.80 -17.90 2.58
C ALA A 527 18.11 -17.33 3.13
N GLU A 528 18.28 -17.31 4.44
CA GLU A 528 19.50 -16.88 5.11
C GLU A 528 20.46 -18.02 5.47
N GLY A 529 20.14 -19.27 5.12
CA GLY A 529 20.99 -20.44 5.40
C GLY A 529 21.19 -20.71 6.90
N LEU A 530 20.15 -20.53 7.71
CA LEU A 530 20.16 -20.81 9.15
C LEU A 530 19.67 -22.23 9.44
N ASN A 531 20.29 -22.91 10.41
CA ASN A 531 19.83 -24.21 10.88
C ASN A 531 18.82 -24.08 12.03
N LEU A 532 18.98 -23.06 12.87
CA LEU A 532 18.09 -22.79 13.99
C LEU A 532 17.76 -21.30 14.08
N ILE A 533 16.48 -20.99 14.25
CA ILE A 533 15.99 -19.68 14.69
C ILE A 533 15.26 -19.86 16.00
N ASN A 534 15.59 -19.07 17.02
CA ASN A 534 14.72 -18.93 18.18
C ASN A 534 13.81 -17.71 17.97
N LEU A 535 12.51 -17.98 17.85
CA LEU A 535 11.48 -16.96 17.69
C LEU A 535 10.93 -16.62 19.06
N LEU A 536 11.27 -15.45 19.60
CA LEU A 536 10.97 -15.08 20.97
C LEU A 536 9.65 -14.32 21.03
N ALA A 537 8.69 -14.86 21.77
CA ALA A 537 7.54 -14.12 22.20
C ALA A 537 7.95 -13.14 23.32
N ALA A 538 7.38 -11.95 23.34
CA ALA A 538 7.73 -10.92 24.32
C ALA A 538 6.56 -9.99 24.64
N GLN A 539 6.64 -9.33 25.78
CA GLN A 539 5.68 -8.32 26.24
C GLN A 539 6.32 -6.93 26.15
N TRP A 540 5.58 -5.95 25.60
CA TRP A 540 5.88 -4.51 25.62
C TRP A 540 4.66 -3.76 26.15
N GLY A 541 4.61 -3.55 27.46
CA GLY A 541 3.45 -2.94 28.10
C GLY A 541 2.22 -3.85 27.99
N ASP A 542 1.19 -3.39 27.28
CA ASP A 542 -0.05 -4.15 27.02
C ASP A 542 0.02 -4.97 25.71
N LEU A 543 1.09 -4.83 24.92
CA LEU A 543 1.30 -5.62 23.70
C LEU A 543 2.04 -6.92 24.02
N PHE A 544 1.53 -8.03 23.49
CA PHE A 544 2.20 -9.33 23.50
C PHE A 544 2.45 -9.80 22.06
N SER A 545 3.69 -10.13 21.72
CA SER A 545 4.05 -10.73 20.42
C SER A 545 4.12 -12.24 20.50
N ASN A 546 3.75 -12.94 19.42
CA ASN A 546 3.97 -14.38 19.19
C ASN A 546 3.53 -15.36 20.31
N VAL A 547 2.84 -14.92 21.37
CA VAL A 547 2.34 -15.80 22.45
C VAL A 547 1.40 -16.88 21.90
N GLY A 548 0.63 -16.52 20.87
CA GLY A 548 -0.25 -17.45 20.15
C GLY A 548 0.50 -18.57 19.43
N ASP A 549 1.80 -18.46 19.17
CA ASP A 549 2.59 -19.48 18.48
C ASP A 549 3.21 -20.51 19.44
N LEU A 550 3.32 -20.18 20.73
CA LEU A 550 4.04 -21.00 21.72
C LEU A 550 3.48 -22.42 21.87
N PHE A 551 2.16 -22.60 21.72
CA PHE A 551 1.53 -23.92 21.87
C PHE A 551 1.84 -24.89 20.73
N GLN A 552 2.24 -24.37 19.55
CA GLN A 552 2.58 -25.19 18.38
C GLN A 552 3.93 -25.89 18.56
N GLY A 553 4.83 -25.31 19.35
CA GLY A 553 6.20 -25.81 19.50
C GLY A 553 7.05 -25.57 18.24
N PRO A 554 8.19 -26.29 18.10
CA PRO A 554 9.11 -26.04 17.00
C PRO A 554 8.54 -26.43 15.64
N LEU A 555 8.78 -25.59 14.63
CA LEU A 555 8.44 -25.83 13.23
C LEU A 555 9.72 -26.14 12.44
N THR A 556 9.72 -27.25 11.73
CA THR A 556 10.86 -27.66 10.89
C THR A 556 10.52 -27.51 9.41
N SER A 557 11.46 -26.96 8.65
CA SER A 557 11.42 -26.92 7.19
C SER A 557 11.23 -28.30 6.57
N ARG A 558 10.69 -28.35 5.36
CA ARG A 558 10.39 -29.61 4.67
C ARG A 558 11.64 -30.45 4.37
N ASP A 559 12.78 -29.80 4.13
CA ASP A 559 14.06 -30.46 3.90
C ASP A 559 14.79 -30.82 5.21
N GLY A 560 14.28 -30.38 6.37
CA GLY A 560 14.88 -30.64 7.67
C GLY A 560 16.09 -29.77 8.00
N GLU A 561 16.40 -28.79 7.16
CA GLU A 561 17.66 -28.03 7.25
C GLU A 561 17.58 -26.82 8.18
N THR A 562 16.37 -26.28 8.35
CA THR A 562 16.04 -25.14 9.22
C THR A 562 14.95 -25.51 10.21
N ILE A 563 15.16 -25.20 11.49
CA ILE A 563 14.20 -25.33 12.59
C ILE A 563 13.92 -23.92 13.15
N VAL A 564 12.65 -23.58 13.33
CA VAL A 564 12.22 -22.42 14.11
C VAL A 564 11.67 -22.92 15.43
N TRP A 565 12.26 -22.47 16.54
CA TRP A 565 11.86 -22.85 17.88
C TRP A 565 11.25 -21.65 18.62
N PRO A 566 9.93 -21.65 18.89
CA PRO A 566 9.31 -20.62 19.71
C PRO A 566 9.82 -20.64 21.15
N GLY A 567 10.29 -19.50 21.64
CA GLY A 567 10.74 -19.28 23.01
C GLY A 567 10.19 -17.96 23.56
N THR A 568 10.75 -17.46 24.65
CA THR A 568 10.36 -16.15 25.18
C THR A 568 11.57 -15.27 25.42
N GLU A 569 11.41 -13.96 25.22
CA GLU A 569 12.30 -12.97 25.80
C GLU A 569 11.62 -12.45 27.07
N ASN A 570 12.15 -12.84 28.23
CA ASN A 570 11.66 -12.37 29.52
C ASN A 570 12.42 -11.12 29.93
N ARG A 571 11.71 -10.02 30.26
CA ARG A 571 12.30 -8.68 30.23
C ARG A 571 12.06 -7.86 31.50
N GLN A 572 13.13 -7.20 31.94
CA GLN A 572 13.14 -6.26 33.05
C GLN A 572 14.07 -5.08 32.72
N HIS A 573 13.55 -3.85 32.80
CA HIS A 573 14.23 -2.64 32.30
C HIS A 573 15.60 -2.33 32.94
N ILE A 574 15.79 -2.68 34.20
CA ILE A 574 17.00 -2.42 35.01
C ILE A 574 17.78 -3.70 35.26
N LEU A 575 17.11 -4.83 35.53
CA LEU A 575 17.75 -6.08 35.92
C LEU A 575 18.37 -6.80 34.72
N GLY A 576 17.68 -6.79 33.58
CA GLY A 576 18.12 -7.37 32.32
C GLY A 576 17.02 -8.12 31.58
N HIS A 577 17.32 -8.65 30.40
CA HIS A 577 16.42 -9.57 29.71
C HIS A 577 17.12 -10.93 29.48
N LEU A 578 16.31 -11.97 29.38
CA LEU A 578 16.73 -13.34 29.17
C LEU A 578 15.97 -13.94 27.99
N GLY A 579 16.69 -14.52 27.04
CA GLY A 579 16.12 -15.45 26.07
C GLY A 579 15.97 -16.82 26.73
N LEU A 580 14.73 -17.29 26.88
CA LEU A 580 14.41 -18.60 27.43
C LEU A 580 14.07 -19.55 26.29
N LEU A 581 14.99 -20.48 26.00
CA LEU A 581 15.01 -21.26 24.77
C LEU A 581 14.76 -22.74 25.05
N GLY A 582 14.15 -23.47 24.10
CA GLY A 582 14.14 -24.94 24.13
C GLY A 582 13.31 -25.61 25.23
N GLY A 583 12.63 -24.85 26.09
CA GLY A 583 11.91 -25.40 27.24
C GLY A 583 10.69 -26.25 26.86
N HIS A 584 10.38 -27.25 27.68
CA HIS A 584 9.21 -28.11 27.52
C HIS A 584 8.02 -27.65 28.37
N GLY A 585 6.80 -27.84 27.84
CA GLY A 585 5.56 -27.52 28.54
C GLY A 585 5.20 -26.03 28.45
N ALA A 586 4.57 -25.50 29.50
CA ALA A 586 4.09 -24.12 29.51
C ALA A 586 5.28 -23.12 29.59
N PRO A 587 5.20 -21.98 28.87
CA PRO A 587 6.18 -20.90 28.99
C PRO A 587 6.35 -20.38 30.42
N VAL A 588 7.46 -19.69 30.68
CA VAL A 588 7.75 -19.08 31.98
C VAL A 588 7.06 -17.72 32.06
N TYR A 589 6.08 -17.59 32.96
CA TYR A 589 5.35 -16.35 33.22
C TYR A 589 5.66 -15.78 34.62
N PRO A 590 5.53 -14.45 34.83
CA PRO A 590 5.21 -13.44 33.82
C PRO A 590 6.35 -13.23 32.81
N MET A 591 6.05 -12.71 31.62
CA MET A 591 7.07 -12.47 30.58
C MET A 591 7.90 -11.21 30.88
N SER A 592 7.26 -10.14 31.38
CA SER A 592 7.96 -8.96 31.86
C SER A 592 7.64 -8.69 33.33
N ALA A 593 8.49 -7.94 34.02
CA ALA A 593 8.31 -7.59 35.43
C ALA A 593 8.69 -6.13 35.72
N SER A 594 7.70 -5.26 35.92
CA SER A 594 7.92 -3.82 36.07
C SER A 594 8.67 -3.19 34.89
N GLY A 595 9.14 -1.95 35.05
CA GLY A 595 9.88 -1.22 34.03
C GLY A 595 8.98 -0.52 33.01
N PRO A 596 9.14 0.80 32.78
CA PRO A 596 8.40 1.48 31.71
C PRO A 596 8.75 0.86 30.36
N GLU A 597 7.76 0.68 29.50
CA GLU A 597 7.85 0.05 28.15
C GLU A 597 8.10 -1.48 28.13
N GLU A 598 8.36 -2.11 29.29
CA GLU A 598 8.55 -3.55 29.46
C GLU A 598 7.25 -4.26 29.86
N SER A 599 6.84 -4.06 31.12
CA SER A 599 5.55 -4.52 31.67
C SER A 599 4.52 -3.39 31.60
N TYR A 600 3.27 -3.66 31.96
CA TYR A 600 2.24 -2.61 31.99
C TYR A 600 2.52 -1.58 33.09
N LEU A 601 2.01 -0.36 32.90
CA LEU A 601 2.24 0.75 33.83
C LEU A 601 1.69 0.40 35.23
N GLY A 602 2.58 0.39 36.22
CA GLY A 602 2.25 0.08 37.61
C GLY A 602 2.50 -1.36 38.04
N ASP A 603 2.94 -2.24 37.13
CA ASP A 603 3.30 -3.61 37.49
C ASP A 603 4.50 -3.63 38.46
N PRO A 604 4.42 -4.35 39.59
CA PRO A 604 5.55 -4.48 40.50
C PRO A 604 6.62 -5.43 39.95
N LEU A 605 7.74 -5.49 40.65
CA LEU A 605 8.79 -6.47 40.39
C LEU A 605 8.41 -7.79 41.08
N TRP A 606 7.60 -8.62 40.42
CA TRP A 606 7.11 -9.89 40.98
C TRP A 606 8.14 -11.03 40.94
N THR A 607 9.20 -10.89 40.14
CA THR A 607 10.16 -11.97 39.83
C THR A 607 11.53 -11.39 39.47
N SER A 608 12.58 -12.16 39.76
CA SER A 608 13.98 -11.83 39.44
C SER A 608 14.44 -12.54 38.17
N LEU A 609 15.59 -12.13 37.60
CA LEU A 609 16.20 -12.88 36.49
C LEU A 609 16.57 -14.30 36.92
N ALA A 610 17.04 -14.45 38.17
CA ALA A 610 17.40 -15.73 38.75
C ALA A 610 16.21 -16.71 38.82
N ASP A 611 15.01 -16.21 39.13
CA ASP A 611 13.79 -17.01 39.23
C ASP A 611 13.33 -17.48 37.85
N TRP A 612 13.36 -16.59 36.85
CA TRP A 612 13.09 -16.97 35.45
C TRP A 612 14.05 -18.05 34.94
N ALA A 613 15.34 -17.90 35.26
CA ALA A 613 16.36 -18.88 34.88
C ALA A 613 16.08 -20.27 35.51
N ASP A 614 15.71 -20.32 36.79
CA ASP A 614 15.38 -21.58 37.47
C ASP A 614 14.13 -22.24 36.90
N GLU A 615 13.09 -21.46 36.60
CA GLU A 615 11.86 -21.98 36.00
C GLU A 615 12.10 -22.51 34.58
N CYS A 616 12.93 -21.84 33.79
CA CYS A 616 13.33 -22.31 32.45
C CYS A 616 14.06 -23.66 32.55
N ARG A 617 15.01 -23.79 33.48
CA ARG A 617 15.78 -25.03 33.67
C ARG A 617 14.96 -26.18 34.22
N LYS A 618 13.97 -25.92 35.08
CA LYS A 618 13.00 -26.96 35.49
C LYS A 618 12.25 -27.56 34.29
N ARG A 619 12.13 -26.79 33.21
CA ARG A 619 11.54 -27.19 31.93
C ARG A 619 12.58 -27.69 30.92
N GLN A 620 13.82 -27.92 31.37
CA GLN A 620 14.96 -28.36 30.56
C GLN A 620 15.35 -27.39 29.44
N GLY A 621 14.96 -26.11 29.58
CA GLY A 621 15.36 -25.04 28.66
C GLY A 621 16.74 -24.47 28.95
N LEU A 622 17.20 -23.62 28.03
CA LEU A 622 18.45 -22.87 28.10
C LEU A 622 18.18 -21.40 28.34
N VAL A 623 19.04 -20.78 29.16
CA VAL A 623 18.94 -19.38 29.55
C VAL A 623 20.06 -18.59 28.89
N VAL A 624 19.68 -17.71 27.95
CA VAL A 624 20.60 -16.82 27.24
C VAL A 624 20.47 -15.41 27.79
N ALA A 625 21.59 -14.82 28.20
CA ALA A 625 21.63 -13.41 28.51
C ALA A 625 21.67 -12.61 27.20
N VAL A 626 20.50 -12.16 26.75
CA VAL A 626 20.37 -11.37 25.53
C VAL A 626 20.94 -9.96 25.75
N HIS A 627 21.34 -9.28 24.66
CA HIS A 627 21.94 -7.93 24.66
C HIS A 627 23.06 -7.67 25.71
N PHE A 628 23.77 -8.72 26.14
CA PHE A 628 24.81 -8.69 27.17
C PHE A 628 25.83 -7.55 26.93
N PRO A 629 26.28 -6.83 28.00
CA PRO A 629 25.99 -7.03 29.42
C PRO A 629 24.91 -6.08 29.93
N TYR A 630 24.15 -5.45 29.03
CA TYR A 630 23.16 -4.44 29.41
C TYR A 630 21.81 -5.11 29.68
N PRO A 631 20.95 -4.48 30.48
CA PRO A 631 21.30 -3.68 31.66
C PRO A 631 22.33 -4.36 32.59
N THR A 632 23.26 -3.58 33.15
CA THR A 632 24.35 -4.09 34.00
C THR A 632 23.89 -4.16 35.46
N ALA A 633 23.03 -5.13 35.79
CA ALA A 633 22.50 -5.32 37.15
C ALA A 633 22.59 -6.79 37.60
N GLU A 634 21.45 -7.49 37.74
CA GLU A 634 21.37 -8.84 38.35
C GLU A 634 22.18 -9.88 37.58
N LEU A 635 22.33 -9.69 36.27
CA LEU A 635 23.00 -10.60 35.36
C LEU A 635 24.41 -11.04 35.81
N ALA A 636 25.17 -10.16 36.48
CA ALA A 636 26.48 -10.51 37.02
C ALA A 636 26.39 -11.57 38.12
N ALA A 637 25.40 -11.46 39.01
CA ALA A 637 25.15 -12.45 40.05
C ALA A 637 24.68 -13.78 39.44
N ASP A 638 23.82 -13.73 38.43
CA ASP A 638 23.32 -14.93 37.75
C ASP A 638 24.40 -15.71 37.01
N ILE A 639 25.35 -15.00 36.38
CA ILE A 639 26.53 -15.64 35.79
C ILE A 639 27.36 -16.36 36.87
N VAL A 640 27.60 -15.71 38.01
CA VAL A 640 28.37 -16.28 39.13
C VAL A 640 27.67 -17.49 39.73
N LEU A 641 26.34 -17.45 39.84
CA LEU A 641 25.50 -18.56 40.29
C LEU A 641 25.36 -19.68 39.25
N GLY A 642 25.94 -19.52 38.06
CA GLY A 642 25.85 -20.48 36.97
C GLY A 642 24.43 -20.62 36.41
N LYS A 643 23.64 -19.53 36.46
CA LYS A 643 22.25 -19.44 35.98
C LYS A 643 22.12 -19.11 34.49
N ILE A 644 23.19 -18.59 33.90
CA ILE A 644 23.26 -18.20 32.49
C ILE A 644 24.05 -19.24 31.71
N ASP A 645 23.46 -19.79 30.65
CA ASP A 645 24.05 -20.83 29.81
C ASP A 645 24.88 -20.24 28.66
N ALA A 646 24.52 -19.06 28.16
CA ALA A 646 25.24 -18.36 27.11
C ALA A 646 24.97 -16.85 27.10
N LEU A 647 25.83 -16.09 26.40
CA LEU A 647 25.73 -14.65 26.25
C LEU A 647 25.51 -14.27 24.79
N GLU A 648 24.53 -13.41 24.52
CA GLU A 648 24.39 -12.79 23.21
C GLU A 648 25.36 -11.61 23.08
N ILE A 649 26.28 -11.67 22.12
CA ILE A 649 27.30 -10.62 21.93
C ILE A 649 27.24 -10.06 20.51
N ARG A 650 27.15 -8.73 20.43
CA ARG A 650 27.20 -7.97 19.17
C ARG A 650 28.35 -6.97 19.13
N PRO A 651 29.04 -6.79 17.98
CA PRO A 651 29.96 -5.67 17.79
C PRO A 651 29.20 -4.32 17.84
N GLY A 652 29.88 -3.27 18.32
CA GLY A 652 29.34 -1.91 18.32
C GLY A 652 29.85 -1.14 17.11
N GLN A 653 28.97 -0.62 16.25
CA GLN A 653 29.31 0.31 15.14
C GLN A 653 30.65 0.00 14.42
N GLY A 654 30.92 -1.28 14.12
CA GLY A 654 32.12 -1.72 13.39
C GLY A 654 33.39 -1.97 14.23
N TYR A 655 33.33 -1.93 15.56
CA TYR A 655 34.47 -2.26 16.43
C TYR A 655 34.09 -3.14 17.64
N PHE A 656 35.10 -3.84 18.16
CA PHE A 656 34.96 -4.80 19.26
C PHE A 656 35.22 -4.19 20.65
N ASN A 657 35.74 -2.96 20.72
CA ASN A 657 36.02 -2.27 21.98
C ASN A 657 34.74 -1.73 22.65
N THR A 658 33.90 -2.64 23.15
CA THR A 658 32.66 -2.34 23.87
C THR A 658 32.64 -3.08 25.20
N LEU A 659 31.80 -2.65 26.15
CA LEU A 659 31.62 -3.36 27.41
C LEU A 659 31.23 -4.83 27.22
N ARG A 660 30.54 -5.17 26.12
CA ARG A 660 30.18 -6.55 25.77
C ARG A 660 31.39 -7.47 25.70
N PHE A 661 32.40 -7.09 24.93
CA PHE A 661 33.61 -7.91 24.80
C PHE A 661 34.50 -7.78 26.04
N LEU A 662 34.62 -6.58 26.62
CA LEU A 662 35.44 -6.37 27.81
C LEU A 662 34.93 -7.20 29.00
N ASP A 663 33.62 -7.21 29.26
CA ASP A 663 33.02 -7.97 30.35
C ASP A 663 33.05 -9.46 30.06
N TRP A 664 32.83 -9.88 28.81
CA TRP A 664 33.02 -11.28 28.44
C TRP A 664 34.44 -11.77 28.75
N TYR A 665 35.48 -11.04 28.32
CA TYR A 665 36.86 -11.38 28.66
C TYR A 665 37.13 -11.32 30.18
N ARG A 666 36.51 -10.39 30.92
CA ARG A 666 36.60 -10.36 32.40
C ARG A 666 36.04 -11.63 33.01
N TYR A 667 34.85 -12.06 32.60
CA TYR A 667 34.26 -13.32 33.09
C TYR A 667 35.11 -14.54 32.73
N LEU A 668 35.64 -14.60 31.49
CA LEU A 668 36.56 -15.67 31.08
C LEU A 668 37.84 -15.69 31.95
N ASN A 669 38.41 -14.51 32.24
CA ASN A 669 39.58 -14.36 33.11
C ASN A 669 39.29 -14.72 34.57
N CYS A 670 38.05 -14.53 35.02
CA CYS A 670 37.57 -15.00 36.33
C CYS A 670 37.24 -16.51 36.37
N GLY A 671 37.40 -17.23 35.25
CA GLY A 671 37.21 -18.68 35.18
C GLY A 671 35.82 -19.14 34.75
N TYR A 672 34.88 -18.22 34.48
CA TYR A 672 33.56 -18.57 33.96
C TYR A 672 33.66 -18.98 32.49
N ARG A 673 32.90 -20.01 32.10
CA ARG A 673 32.86 -20.53 30.73
C ARG A 673 31.54 -20.16 30.10
N LEU A 674 31.53 -19.05 29.36
CA LEU A 674 30.33 -18.44 28.81
C LEU A 674 30.41 -18.45 27.28
N PRO A 675 29.72 -19.37 26.59
CA PRO A 675 29.59 -19.38 25.15
C PRO A 675 28.98 -18.08 24.63
N CYS A 676 29.44 -17.63 23.47
CA CYS A 676 28.84 -16.49 22.76
C CYS A 676 27.86 -16.99 21.71
N LEU A 677 26.70 -16.35 21.65
CA LEU A 677 25.68 -16.54 20.65
C LEU A 677 25.47 -15.24 19.86
N GLY A 678 24.99 -15.40 18.63
CA GLY A 678 24.49 -14.30 17.83
C GLY A 678 22.97 -14.30 17.84
N GLY A 679 22.39 -13.16 18.21
CA GLY A 679 20.97 -12.90 18.14
C GLY A 679 20.73 -11.61 17.37
N THR A 680 20.01 -11.66 16.26
CA THR A 680 19.81 -10.46 15.42
C THR A 680 18.98 -9.40 16.12
N ASP A 681 18.10 -9.82 17.03
CA ASP A 681 17.04 -9.00 17.61
C ASP A 681 16.22 -8.34 16.49
N LYS A 682 15.81 -9.19 15.53
CA LYS A 682 15.03 -8.74 14.36
C LYS A 682 13.65 -8.31 14.84
N MET A 683 13.36 -7.01 14.68
CA MET A 683 12.11 -6.37 15.10
C MET A 683 11.39 -5.63 13.95
N GLY A 684 11.77 -5.93 12.70
CA GLY A 684 11.17 -5.38 11.49
C GLY A 684 11.92 -5.76 10.22
N ALA A 685 11.48 -5.22 9.09
CA ALA A 685 12.04 -5.52 7.77
C ALA A 685 13.45 -4.94 7.53
N TRP A 686 14.00 -4.08 8.41
CA TRP A 686 15.32 -3.46 8.19
C TRP A 686 16.51 -4.44 8.26
N THR A 687 16.28 -5.67 8.71
CA THR A 687 17.31 -6.72 8.80
C THR A 687 16.69 -8.11 8.59
N PRO A 688 17.35 -9.04 7.87
CA PRO A 688 16.94 -10.43 7.85
C PRO A 688 17.39 -11.16 9.13
N PRO A 689 16.79 -12.31 9.48
CA PRO A 689 17.30 -13.17 10.54
C PRO A 689 18.70 -13.66 10.17
N GLY A 690 19.53 -13.89 11.18
CA GLY A 690 20.91 -14.30 11.03
C GLY A 690 21.84 -13.19 10.56
N ALA A 691 21.43 -11.92 10.52
CA ALA A 691 22.40 -10.84 10.30
C ALA A 691 23.47 -10.84 11.39
N LEU A 692 23.09 -11.22 12.61
CA LEU A 692 24.00 -11.68 13.65
C LEU A 692 23.69 -13.15 13.97
N ARG A 693 24.70 -14.03 13.88
CA ARG A 693 24.54 -15.47 14.08
C ARG A 693 25.81 -16.09 14.65
N ALA A 694 25.67 -17.28 15.22
CA ALA A 694 26.80 -18.10 15.66
C ALA A 694 26.87 -19.41 14.85
N TYR A 695 28.09 -19.90 14.64
CA TYR A 695 28.34 -21.26 14.16
C TYR A 695 28.92 -22.08 15.31
N ALA A 696 28.26 -23.18 15.66
CA ALA A 696 28.68 -24.10 16.70
C ALA A 696 29.09 -25.44 16.07
N TYR A 697 30.24 -25.97 16.47
CA TYR A 697 30.67 -27.30 16.04
C TYR A 697 30.01 -28.35 16.92
N LEU A 698 29.14 -29.17 16.32
CA LEU A 698 28.43 -30.26 16.98
C LEU A 698 29.18 -31.60 16.87
N GLY A 699 30.18 -31.68 15.98
CA GLY A 699 30.88 -32.93 15.68
C GLY A 699 30.31 -33.66 14.46
N GLN A 700 30.88 -34.81 14.13
CA GLN A 700 30.53 -35.61 12.94
C GLN A 700 29.46 -36.69 13.21
N ASN A 701 28.96 -36.78 14.45
CA ASN A 701 28.07 -37.86 14.89
C ASN A 701 26.73 -37.28 15.36
N GLU A 702 25.93 -36.74 14.43
CA GLU A 702 24.50 -36.51 14.66
C GLU A 702 23.67 -37.58 13.97
#